data_AF-A0A939I8R2-F1
#
_entry.id   AF-A0A939I8R2-F1
#
_cell.length_a   1.000
_cell.length_b   1.000
_cell.length_c   1.000
_cell.angle_alpha   90.00
_cell.angle_beta   90.00
_cell.angle_gamma   90.00
#
_symmetry.space_group_name_H-M   'P 1'
#
loop_
_entity.id
_entity.type
_entity.pdbx_description
1 polymer ?
#
loop_
_entity_poly.entity_id
_entity_poly.type
_entity_poly.pdbx_seq_one_letter_code
_entity_poly.pdbx_strand_id
1 'polypeptide(L)'
;VEAPPAPLVPQERERQALRGKALEQLNKGAVAKAAGKRAPAKVKVGNDYVQLAHQRTDKVFVILAQFGDEVDNTTQWNGQPRYGGTPGPRHNQIPKPGKDDNHTLWEPDFGRDYYQKMFFDDTPGAVSMRNYYRTQSSGRYDVEGTVSDWVTVPYNEARYGSNKGPQGSGAWTQAQEFVRDALKAWYDGEIAKGRSVADIKAQLAQYDVYDRYDHTKTGEFNQPDGYLDNVIVVHAGVDETWGGGAQGSDALWAHRSWAFPDATGRTGPDGNRIGGAPVGDTGLYVYDYVQAGENSGVGLFAHEYGHNLGLPDLYPTNGGDNSVNFWSLMSSGSYLGKGPNTTGGYPGDLDAWSKLQFGWLDYDEAQAATRSTHALGVSSYNTDLAQAVLVHLPDGTTSTDLADPYEGGKQWWSDTGDNLDNSLARDVDLRTAAGPAALDAAVWYDTEQDYDFLTVEASTDQGKHWTPLGGTVDGAPIGNTNANTPGLSGSSVSYRKLHIPLDGYLGQQVRLRFHVASDSNTHGKGVLVDAVKLTAGGTELFADGAENGPNGWTANGFTVITGRTAVKQHPRAYLAENRRYTGYGAFLKTGPYNFGYGGVAGKANVVDNYPYQEGVLLWLWDTSYGDNNTKDHPGGGLILPIDAHPTPIRFADGSLVNGRAQTFDAPFSLKPTTAFTLHKGGVAVRIPSEPAVPVFSDHTGAYGDPATPQLAVKVPDTNTKIEVVRETQGGRVTTVRVGPAS
;
A
#
# COMPACT_ATOMS: atom_id res chain seq x y z
N VAL A 1 7.89 -9.77 13.98
CA VAL A 1 8.42 -9.92 12.61
C VAL A 1 7.20 -10.08 11.77
N GLU A 2 7.02 -9.21 10.78
CA GLU A 2 5.81 -9.13 9.97
C GLU A 2 5.81 -10.18 8.85
N ALA A 3 4.62 -10.52 8.34
CA ALA A 3 4.48 -11.21 7.08
C ALA A 3 5.04 -10.34 5.93
N PRO A 4 5.87 -10.87 5.02
CA PRO A 4 6.40 -10.11 3.89
C PRO A 4 5.27 -9.80 2.91
N PRO A 5 5.03 -8.53 2.52
CA PRO A 5 3.84 -8.11 1.77
C PRO A 5 3.57 -9.00 0.55
N ALA A 6 2.29 -9.32 0.32
CA ALA A 6 1.90 -10.09 -0.86
C ALA A 6 2.34 -9.36 -2.14
N PRO A 7 2.96 -10.04 -3.11
CA PRO A 7 3.28 -9.42 -4.40
C PRO A 7 2.02 -8.82 -5.03
N LEU A 8 2.13 -7.58 -5.51
CA LEU A 8 1.00 -6.90 -6.14
C LEU A 8 0.59 -7.62 -7.43
N VAL A 9 -0.70 -7.98 -7.51
CA VAL A 9 -1.27 -8.54 -8.74
C VAL A 9 -1.27 -7.48 -9.86
N PRO A 10 -1.18 -7.88 -11.15
CA PRO A 10 -1.04 -6.94 -12.26
C PRO A 10 -2.09 -5.81 -12.28
N GLN A 11 -3.35 -6.14 -11.97
CA GLN A 11 -4.46 -5.18 -11.95
C GLN A 11 -4.26 -4.12 -10.86
N GLU A 12 -3.74 -4.52 -9.70
CA GLU A 12 -3.45 -3.58 -8.62
C GLU A 12 -2.23 -2.72 -8.93
N ARG A 13 -1.17 -3.29 -9.55
CA ARG A 13 0.00 -2.51 -10.01
C ARG A 13 -0.42 -1.41 -10.98
N GLU A 14 -1.25 -1.75 -11.97
CA GLU A 14 -1.78 -0.77 -12.92
C GLU A 14 -2.59 0.32 -12.20
N ARG A 15 -3.52 -0.07 -11.32
CA ARG A 15 -4.35 0.85 -10.55
C ARG A 15 -3.52 1.79 -9.69
N GLN A 16 -2.52 1.28 -8.96
CA GLN A 16 -1.63 2.08 -8.11
C GLN A 16 -0.77 3.03 -8.95
N ALA A 17 -0.23 2.59 -10.08
CA ALA A 17 0.55 3.43 -10.98
C ALA A 17 -0.28 4.59 -11.57
N LEU A 18 -1.50 4.31 -12.04
CA LEU A 18 -2.41 5.34 -12.54
C LEU A 18 -2.78 6.34 -11.43
N ARG A 19 -3.03 5.82 -10.22
CA ARG A 19 -3.33 6.65 -9.05
C ARG A 19 -2.16 7.54 -8.66
N GLY A 20 -0.93 7.01 -8.63
CA GLY A 20 0.31 7.77 -8.42
C GLY A 20 0.41 8.96 -9.36
N LYS A 21 0.23 8.73 -10.66
CA LYS A 21 0.21 9.81 -11.68
C LYS A 21 -0.88 10.85 -11.42
N ALA A 22 -2.08 10.44 -11.04
CA ALA A 22 -3.17 11.36 -10.75
C ALA A 22 -2.86 12.25 -9.53
N LEU A 23 -2.21 11.69 -8.51
CA LEU A 23 -1.79 12.42 -7.31
C LEU A 23 -0.61 13.34 -7.57
N GLU A 24 0.35 12.93 -8.41
CA GLU A 24 1.43 13.81 -8.87
C GLU A 24 0.86 15.03 -9.59
N GLN A 25 -0.15 14.84 -10.46
CA GLN A 25 -0.84 15.96 -11.11
C GLN A 25 -1.55 16.86 -10.10
N LEU A 26 -2.16 16.29 -9.06
CA LEU A 26 -2.78 17.05 -7.96
C LEU A 26 -1.72 17.86 -7.19
N ASN A 27 -0.59 17.23 -6.87
CA ASN A 27 0.53 17.85 -6.19
C ASN A 27 1.17 18.97 -7.03
N LYS A 28 1.16 18.87 -8.35
CA LYS A 28 1.62 19.96 -9.23
C LYS A 28 0.61 21.11 -9.35
N GLY A 29 -0.56 21.01 -8.72
CA GLY A 29 -1.68 21.93 -8.95
C GLY A 29 -2.22 21.87 -10.38
N ALA A 30 -1.91 20.81 -11.14
CA ALA A 30 -2.32 20.64 -12.54
C ALA A 30 -3.78 20.17 -12.68
N VAL A 31 -4.40 19.77 -11.57
CA VAL A 31 -5.77 19.29 -11.51
C VAL A 31 -6.64 20.30 -10.76
N ALA A 32 -7.73 20.74 -11.39
CA ALA A 32 -8.67 21.65 -10.74
C ALA A 32 -9.38 20.95 -9.57
N LYS A 33 -9.44 21.64 -8.42
CA LYS A 33 -10.22 21.21 -7.26
C LYS A 33 -11.71 21.12 -7.59
N ALA A 34 -12.40 20.17 -6.96
CA ALA A 34 -13.85 20.15 -6.96
C ALA A 34 -14.42 21.35 -6.18
N ALA A 35 -15.71 21.64 -6.37
CA ALA A 35 -16.42 22.59 -5.53
C ALA A 35 -16.24 22.21 -4.04
N GLY A 36 -15.69 23.12 -3.23
CA GLY A 36 -15.51 22.90 -1.78
C GLY A 36 -14.10 22.52 -1.29
N LYS A 37 -13.02 22.95 -1.96
CA LYS A 37 -11.61 22.79 -1.49
C LYS A 37 -11.11 21.34 -1.39
N ARG A 38 -11.58 20.45 -2.26
CA ARG A 38 -11.19 19.02 -2.30
C ARG A 38 -10.56 18.63 -3.63
N ALA A 39 -9.87 17.49 -3.63
CA ALA A 39 -9.50 16.78 -4.86
C ALA A 39 -10.77 16.44 -5.68
N PRO A 40 -10.67 16.39 -7.02
CA PRO A 40 -11.79 15.96 -7.86
C PRO A 40 -12.14 14.48 -7.64
N ALA A 41 -13.38 14.10 -7.97
CA ALA A 41 -13.82 12.71 -7.79
C ALA A 41 -13.14 11.71 -8.73
N LYS A 42 -12.84 12.14 -9.96
CA LYS A 42 -12.15 11.34 -10.96
C LYS A 42 -11.20 12.19 -11.79
N VAL A 43 -10.09 11.59 -12.21
CA VAL A 43 -9.09 12.19 -13.10
C VAL A 43 -8.83 11.25 -14.26
N LYS A 44 -8.69 11.79 -15.47
CA LYS A 44 -8.28 11.02 -16.64
C LYS A 44 -6.75 11.02 -16.72
N VAL A 45 -6.14 9.84 -16.79
CA VAL A 45 -4.70 9.65 -16.92
C VAL A 45 -4.45 8.84 -18.20
N GLY A 46 -3.96 9.49 -19.24
CA GLY A 46 -3.85 8.86 -20.55
C GLY A 46 -5.23 8.50 -21.11
N ASN A 47 -5.45 7.21 -21.39
CA ASN A 47 -6.73 6.68 -21.85
C ASN A 47 -7.63 6.16 -20.72
N ASP A 48 -7.09 6.07 -19.50
CA ASP A 48 -7.75 5.46 -18.34
C ASP A 48 -8.32 6.51 -17.38
N TYR A 49 -9.17 6.05 -16.46
CA TYR A 49 -9.77 6.87 -15.42
C TYR A 49 -9.33 6.40 -14.03
N VAL A 50 -9.07 7.36 -13.16
CA VAL A 50 -8.70 7.13 -11.76
C VAL A 50 -9.75 7.76 -10.87
N GLN A 51 -10.34 6.95 -9.98
CA GLN A 51 -11.17 7.47 -8.90
C GLN A 51 -10.27 8.03 -7.79
N LEU A 52 -10.41 9.34 -7.50
CA LEU A 52 -9.70 10.02 -6.42
C LEU A 52 -10.61 10.40 -5.24
N ALA A 53 -11.94 10.25 -5.36
CA ALA A 53 -12.84 10.42 -4.23
C ALA A 53 -13.75 9.20 -4.01
N HIS A 54 -13.72 8.66 -2.79
CA HIS A 54 -14.67 7.65 -2.35
C HIS A 54 -15.88 8.33 -1.72
N GLN A 55 -17.00 8.40 -2.46
CA GLN A 55 -18.24 9.04 -2.01
C GLN A 55 -19.42 8.09 -2.27
N ARG A 56 -19.58 7.09 -1.42
CA ARG A 56 -20.56 6.00 -1.59
C ARG A 56 -20.80 5.26 -0.27
N THR A 57 -21.80 4.39 -0.28
CA THR A 57 -22.04 3.41 0.77
C THR A 57 -21.65 2.03 0.24
N ASP A 58 -20.64 1.41 0.86
CA ASP A 58 -20.19 0.08 0.47
C ASP A 58 -20.85 -0.99 1.33
N LYS A 59 -21.25 -2.09 0.68
CA LYS A 59 -21.69 -3.29 1.38
C LYS A 59 -20.51 -4.18 1.69
N VAL A 60 -20.43 -4.64 2.94
CA VAL A 60 -19.37 -5.52 3.44
C VAL A 60 -19.97 -6.84 3.90
N PHE A 61 -19.51 -7.93 3.30
CA PHE A 61 -19.94 -9.27 3.66
C PHE A 61 -18.94 -9.89 4.64
N VAL A 62 -19.37 -10.10 5.89
CA VAL A 62 -18.48 -10.59 6.96
C VAL A 62 -18.82 -12.05 7.28
N ILE A 63 -17.82 -12.92 7.18
CA ILE A 63 -17.91 -14.33 7.56
C ILE A 63 -17.14 -14.56 8.84
N LEU A 64 -17.77 -15.20 9.84
CA LEU A 64 -17.10 -15.68 11.03
C LEU A 64 -16.74 -17.16 10.82
N ALA A 65 -15.46 -17.51 10.90
CA ALA A 65 -14.97 -18.85 10.59
C ALA A 65 -14.06 -19.40 11.69
N GLN A 66 -14.46 -20.53 12.28
CA GLN A 66 -13.67 -21.26 13.27
C GLN A 66 -13.07 -22.52 12.66
N PHE A 67 -12.02 -23.03 13.29
CA PHE A 67 -11.27 -24.15 12.74
C PHE A 67 -11.87 -25.50 13.15
N GLY A 68 -11.64 -26.49 12.30
CA GLY A 68 -12.07 -27.87 12.51
C GLY A 68 -11.01 -28.69 13.23
N ASP A 69 -11.22 -30.00 13.18
CA ASP A 69 -10.40 -30.97 13.92
C ASP A 69 -9.49 -31.81 13.00
N GLU A 70 -9.56 -31.61 11.67
CA GLU A 70 -8.66 -32.28 10.75
C GLU A 70 -7.26 -31.67 10.82
N VAL A 71 -6.25 -32.53 10.83
CA VAL A 71 -4.84 -32.13 10.90
C VAL A 71 -4.08 -32.74 9.73
N ASP A 72 -3.45 -31.90 8.93
CA ASP A 72 -2.61 -32.36 7.83
C ASP A 72 -1.19 -32.69 8.32
N ASN A 73 -0.98 -33.99 8.57
CA ASN A 73 0.34 -34.57 8.87
C ASN A 73 1.01 -35.21 7.65
N THR A 74 0.38 -35.09 6.47
CA THR A 74 0.79 -35.82 5.26
C THR A 74 1.55 -34.95 4.28
N THR A 75 1.22 -33.65 4.19
CA THR A 75 1.99 -32.70 3.40
C THR A 75 3.37 -32.52 4.02
N GLN A 76 4.43 -32.83 3.27
CA GLN A 76 5.80 -32.74 3.74
C GLN A 76 6.54 -31.54 3.14
N TRP A 77 7.39 -30.92 3.93
CA TRP A 77 8.39 -29.94 3.50
C TRP A 77 9.73 -30.28 4.15
N ASN A 78 10.80 -30.43 3.35
CA ASN A 78 12.12 -30.88 3.83
C ASN A 78 12.09 -32.17 4.68
N GLY A 79 11.22 -33.12 4.31
CA GLY A 79 11.10 -34.41 5.00
C GLY A 79 10.42 -34.36 6.36
N GLN A 80 9.80 -33.24 6.74
CA GLN A 80 8.99 -33.08 7.95
C GLN A 80 7.55 -32.71 7.59
N PRO A 81 6.55 -33.04 8.44
CA PRO A 81 5.19 -32.53 8.25
C PRO A 81 5.19 -31.00 8.19
N ARG A 82 4.60 -30.47 7.11
CA ARG A 82 4.55 -29.03 6.85
C ARG A 82 3.61 -28.32 7.83
N TYR A 83 2.44 -28.90 8.13
CA TYR A 83 1.42 -28.24 8.93
C TYR A 83 1.36 -28.83 10.34
N GLY A 84 0.75 -30.01 10.51
CA GLY A 84 0.54 -30.61 11.82
C GLY A 84 -0.26 -29.71 12.75
N GLY A 85 0.19 -29.56 14.00
CA GLY A 85 -0.45 -28.68 14.99
C GLY A 85 -1.60 -29.33 15.76
N THR A 86 -2.32 -28.51 16.52
CA THR A 86 -3.44 -28.93 17.40
C THR A 86 -4.77 -28.63 16.72
N PRO A 87 -5.81 -29.49 16.86
CA PRO A 87 -7.18 -29.18 16.45
C PRO A 87 -7.69 -27.81 16.95
N GLY A 88 -8.54 -27.15 16.15
CA GLY A 88 -9.07 -25.83 16.45
C GLY A 88 -8.08 -24.68 16.12
N PRO A 89 -8.22 -23.51 16.78
CA PRO A 89 -9.15 -23.22 17.88
C PRO A 89 -10.60 -23.04 17.43
N ARG A 90 -11.52 -23.19 18.39
CA ARG A 90 -12.91 -22.72 18.25
C ARG A 90 -13.00 -21.29 18.80
N HIS A 91 -14.00 -20.53 18.36
CA HIS A 91 -14.23 -19.18 18.90
C HIS A 91 -14.49 -19.21 20.42
N ASN A 92 -14.28 -18.09 21.09
CA ASN A 92 -14.41 -17.91 22.54
C ASN A 92 -13.45 -18.79 23.38
N GLN A 93 -12.30 -19.15 22.81
CA GLN A 93 -11.25 -19.91 23.52
C GLN A 93 -10.05 -19.05 23.94
N ILE A 94 -10.06 -17.75 23.62
CA ILE A 94 -9.03 -16.82 24.06
C ILE A 94 -9.09 -16.66 25.59
N PRO A 95 -7.99 -16.94 26.32
CA PRO A 95 -7.99 -16.85 27.78
C PRO A 95 -8.29 -15.43 28.26
N LYS A 96 -9.15 -15.33 29.28
CA LYS A 96 -9.43 -14.06 29.93
C LYS A 96 -8.14 -13.46 30.52
N PRO A 97 -7.81 -12.19 30.22
CA PRO A 97 -6.64 -11.52 30.79
C PRO A 97 -6.68 -11.51 32.33
N GLY A 98 -5.53 -11.80 32.93
CA GLY A 98 -5.33 -11.72 34.38
C GLY A 98 -5.06 -10.29 34.86
N LYS A 99 -4.89 -10.10 36.17
CA LYS A 99 -4.60 -8.78 36.77
C LYS A 99 -3.27 -8.13 36.29
N ASP A 100 -2.36 -8.93 35.75
CA ASP A 100 -1.05 -8.52 35.25
C ASP A 100 -1.01 -8.50 33.70
N ASP A 101 -2.18 -8.32 33.07
CA ASP A 101 -2.34 -8.09 31.64
C ASP A 101 -3.38 -6.97 31.43
N ASN A 102 -2.93 -5.79 31.00
CA ASN A 102 -3.78 -4.65 30.67
C ASN A 102 -3.77 -4.33 29.18
N HIS A 103 -3.32 -5.28 28.34
CA HIS A 103 -3.06 -5.05 26.93
C HIS A 103 -3.98 -5.86 26.03
N THR A 104 -4.15 -7.15 26.32
CA THR A 104 -4.90 -8.10 25.49
C THR A 104 -6.37 -7.67 25.37
N LEU A 105 -6.85 -7.39 24.16
CA LEU A 105 -8.27 -7.17 23.89
C LEU A 105 -9.04 -8.48 24.13
N TRP A 106 -10.09 -8.43 24.95
CA TRP A 106 -10.86 -9.61 25.31
C TRP A 106 -12.31 -9.24 25.63
N GLU A 107 -13.24 -10.06 25.15
CA GLU A 107 -14.65 -10.02 25.48
C GLU A 107 -15.12 -11.41 25.94
N PRO A 108 -16.16 -11.50 26.78
CA PRO A 108 -16.70 -12.77 27.22
C PRO A 108 -17.39 -13.57 26.10
N ASP A 109 -17.79 -12.90 25.02
CA ASP A 109 -18.42 -13.52 23.86
C ASP A 109 -18.15 -12.73 22.57
N PHE A 110 -17.26 -13.26 21.73
CA PHE A 110 -17.02 -12.84 20.34
C PHE A 110 -18.06 -13.48 19.40
N GLY A 111 -19.33 -13.22 19.69
CA GLY A 111 -20.47 -13.70 18.91
C GLY A 111 -20.80 -12.81 17.71
N ARG A 112 -21.76 -13.25 16.89
CA ARG A 112 -22.27 -12.48 15.74
C ARG A 112 -22.70 -11.05 16.12
N ASP A 113 -23.39 -10.89 17.25
CA ASP A 113 -23.87 -9.58 17.72
C ASP A 113 -22.72 -8.64 18.11
N TYR A 114 -21.61 -9.17 18.63
CA TYR A 114 -20.41 -8.39 18.90
C TYR A 114 -19.86 -7.80 17.61
N TYR A 115 -19.59 -8.65 16.61
CA TYR A 115 -19.05 -8.21 15.32
C TYR A 115 -20.03 -7.32 14.54
N GLN A 116 -21.34 -7.58 14.62
CA GLN A 116 -22.33 -6.73 13.97
C GLN A 116 -22.26 -5.30 14.50
N LYS A 117 -22.08 -5.12 15.82
CA LYS A 117 -21.86 -3.79 16.42
C LYS A 117 -20.50 -3.21 16.02
N MET A 118 -19.46 -4.01 16.15
CA MET A 118 -18.09 -3.59 15.86
C MET A 118 -17.92 -3.09 14.41
N PHE A 119 -18.54 -3.75 13.44
CA PHE A 119 -18.47 -3.31 12.04
C PHE A 119 -19.49 -2.21 11.73
N PHE A 120 -20.74 -2.34 12.18
CA PHE A 120 -21.86 -1.62 11.57
C PHE A 120 -22.72 -0.76 12.53
N ASP A 121 -22.39 -0.68 13.83
CA ASP A 121 -23.11 0.20 14.76
C ASP A 121 -23.02 1.65 14.26
N ASP A 122 -24.17 2.27 14.07
CA ASP A 122 -24.29 3.65 13.61
C ASP A 122 -24.71 4.62 14.72
N THR A 123 -24.82 4.13 15.95
CA THR A 123 -25.13 4.95 17.13
C THR A 123 -24.05 6.04 17.26
N PRO A 124 -24.42 7.33 17.27
CA PRO A 124 -23.45 8.42 17.38
C PRO A 124 -22.51 8.24 18.60
N GLY A 125 -21.21 8.21 18.33
CA GLY A 125 -20.17 8.05 19.35
C GLY A 125 -19.81 6.59 19.69
N ALA A 126 -20.52 5.60 19.14
CA ALA A 126 -20.06 4.22 19.18
C ALA A 126 -18.78 4.05 18.36
N VAL A 127 -17.85 3.23 18.84
CA VAL A 127 -16.61 2.91 18.12
C VAL A 127 -16.90 1.67 17.29
N SER A 128 -17.08 1.90 15.99
CA SER A 128 -17.33 0.89 14.97
C SER A 128 -16.60 1.25 13.68
N MET A 129 -16.36 0.29 12.80
CA MET A 129 -15.75 0.55 11.49
C MET A 129 -16.60 1.55 10.69
N ARG A 130 -17.93 1.43 10.77
CA ARG A 130 -18.88 2.36 10.17
C ARG A 130 -18.73 3.79 10.67
N ASN A 131 -18.79 4.00 11.99
CA ASN A 131 -18.65 5.34 12.55
C ASN A 131 -17.24 5.91 12.34
N TYR A 132 -16.22 5.04 12.32
CA TYR A 132 -14.86 5.44 11.98
C TYR A 132 -14.82 6.10 10.60
N TYR A 133 -15.23 5.37 9.56
CA TYR A 133 -15.18 5.88 8.19
C TYR A 133 -16.14 7.04 7.94
N ARG A 134 -17.32 7.06 8.56
CA ARG A 134 -18.20 8.24 8.54
C ARG A 134 -17.51 9.47 9.12
N THR A 135 -16.77 9.32 10.21
CA THR A 135 -16.05 10.44 10.83
C THR A 135 -14.90 10.90 9.94
N GLN A 136 -14.03 9.98 9.51
CA GLN A 136 -12.85 10.31 8.69
C GLN A 136 -13.22 10.91 7.33
N SER A 137 -14.35 10.49 6.75
CA SER A 137 -14.86 11.00 5.48
C SER A 137 -15.82 12.20 5.62
N SER A 138 -16.15 12.60 6.86
CA SER A 138 -17.20 13.57 7.17
C SER A 138 -18.54 13.28 6.50
N GLY A 139 -18.94 12.00 6.58
CA GLY A 139 -20.23 11.49 6.11
C GLY A 139 -20.31 11.20 4.61
N ARG A 140 -19.18 11.28 3.87
CA ARG A 140 -19.15 11.01 2.43
C ARG A 140 -19.08 9.54 2.10
N TYR A 141 -18.47 8.76 2.98
CA TYR A 141 -18.30 7.34 2.84
C TYR A 141 -18.92 6.63 4.04
N ASP A 142 -19.66 5.57 3.74
CA ASP A 142 -20.35 4.76 4.72
C ASP A 142 -20.13 3.29 4.40
N VAL A 143 -20.26 2.44 5.41
CA VAL A 143 -20.24 0.98 5.24
C VAL A 143 -21.46 0.39 5.92
N GLU A 144 -22.08 -0.59 5.27
CA GLU A 144 -23.15 -1.38 5.83
C GLU A 144 -22.96 -2.84 5.47
N GLY A 145 -23.67 -3.75 6.12
CA GLY A 145 -23.48 -5.15 5.84
C GLY A 145 -24.06 -6.09 6.86
N THR A 146 -23.71 -7.36 6.69
CA THR A 146 -24.18 -8.45 7.53
C THR A 146 -23.01 -9.29 7.98
N VAL A 147 -23.07 -9.69 9.25
CA VAL A 147 -22.19 -10.72 9.80
C VAL A 147 -22.89 -12.07 9.75
N SER A 148 -22.20 -13.12 9.30
CA SER A 148 -22.70 -14.50 9.33
C SER A 148 -22.72 -15.08 10.75
N ASP A 149 -23.36 -16.24 10.92
CA ASP A 149 -23.05 -17.09 12.08
C ASP A 149 -21.65 -17.70 11.91
N TRP A 150 -21.05 -18.17 13.01
CA TRP A 150 -19.78 -18.92 12.98
C TRP A 150 -19.93 -20.20 12.16
N VAL A 151 -19.13 -20.34 11.10
CA VAL A 151 -19.00 -21.58 10.32
C VAL A 151 -17.72 -22.31 10.68
N THR A 152 -17.66 -23.61 10.41
CA THR A 152 -16.48 -24.43 10.69
C THR A 152 -15.79 -24.84 9.40
N VAL A 153 -14.53 -24.44 9.23
CA VAL A 153 -13.65 -24.97 8.17
C VAL A 153 -13.12 -26.36 8.57
N PRO A 154 -12.75 -27.23 7.62
CA PRO A 154 -12.43 -28.63 7.94
C PRO A 154 -11.17 -28.80 8.79
N TYR A 155 -10.11 -28.04 8.48
CA TYR A 155 -8.80 -28.21 9.12
C TYR A 155 -8.60 -27.29 10.33
N ASN A 156 -7.60 -27.63 11.13
CA ASN A 156 -7.07 -26.78 12.18
C ASN A 156 -6.34 -25.55 11.62
N GLU A 157 -6.09 -24.56 12.48
CA GLU A 157 -5.47 -23.30 12.07
C GLU A 157 -4.10 -23.47 11.41
N ALA A 158 -3.29 -24.43 11.87
CA ALA A 158 -1.96 -24.68 11.31
C ALA A 158 -2.00 -25.05 9.81
N ARG A 159 -3.09 -25.63 9.28
CA ARG A 159 -3.23 -25.89 7.84
C ARG A 159 -3.27 -24.60 7.01
N TYR A 160 -3.75 -23.52 7.63
CA TYR A 160 -4.03 -22.24 7.00
C TYR A 160 -3.03 -21.14 7.37
N GLY A 161 -2.47 -21.16 8.58
CA GLY A 161 -1.59 -20.12 9.10
C GLY A 161 -0.12 -20.49 9.26
N SER A 162 0.26 -21.77 9.15
CA SER A 162 1.64 -22.20 9.42
C SER A 162 2.69 -21.48 8.56
N ASN A 163 3.67 -20.91 9.26
CA ASN A 163 4.87 -20.29 8.69
C ASN A 163 5.89 -21.29 8.10
N LYS A 164 5.56 -22.58 8.05
CA LYS A 164 6.43 -23.63 7.49
C LYS A 164 6.15 -23.81 6.00
N GLY A 165 7.19 -23.70 5.19
CA GLY A 165 7.12 -23.97 3.75
C GLY A 165 8.09 -23.11 2.94
N PRO A 166 8.08 -23.26 1.61
CA PRO A 166 8.93 -22.47 0.73
C PRO A 166 8.59 -20.97 0.76
N GLN A 167 7.37 -20.61 1.15
CA GLN A 167 6.91 -19.22 1.26
C GLN A 167 7.33 -18.53 2.58
N GLY A 168 7.85 -19.28 3.57
CA GLY A 168 8.26 -18.73 4.86
C GLY A 168 7.09 -18.27 5.74
N SER A 169 7.38 -17.34 6.66
CA SER A 169 6.37 -16.76 7.56
C SER A 169 5.37 -15.86 6.83
N GLY A 170 4.10 -15.87 7.24
CA GLY A 170 3.06 -15.05 6.62
C GLY A 170 2.61 -15.54 5.26
N ALA A 171 2.60 -16.86 5.04
CA ALA A 171 2.41 -17.45 3.73
C ALA A 171 0.98 -17.22 3.17
N TRP A 172 0.87 -16.32 2.18
CA TRP A 172 -0.36 -15.86 1.54
C TRP A 172 -1.23 -16.98 0.95
N THR A 173 -0.59 -18.00 0.36
CA THR A 173 -1.31 -19.07 -0.34
C THR A 173 -2.21 -19.91 0.57
N GLN A 174 -1.84 -20.09 1.84
CA GLN A 174 -2.63 -20.89 2.79
C GLN A 174 -3.82 -20.08 3.32
N ALA A 175 -3.65 -18.78 3.53
CA ALA A 175 -4.73 -17.87 3.88
C ALA A 175 -5.81 -17.80 2.77
N GLN A 176 -5.42 -17.88 1.50
CA GLN A 176 -6.37 -17.99 0.38
C GLN A 176 -7.23 -19.27 0.46
N GLU A 177 -6.63 -20.38 0.90
CA GLU A 177 -7.37 -21.63 1.12
C GLU A 177 -8.34 -21.51 2.30
N PHE A 178 -7.98 -20.79 3.36
CA PHE A 178 -8.89 -20.48 4.46
C PHE A 178 -10.10 -19.68 3.98
N VAL A 179 -9.88 -18.63 3.19
CA VAL A 179 -10.97 -17.81 2.64
C VAL A 179 -11.89 -18.67 1.76
N ARG A 180 -11.34 -19.50 0.86
CA ARG A 180 -12.12 -20.44 0.03
C ARG A 180 -12.95 -21.38 0.89
N ASP A 181 -12.34 -21.99 1.90
CA ASP A 181 -13.01 -22.98 2.73
C ASP A 181 -14.08 -22.33 3.65
N ALA A 182 -13.84 -21.10 4.12
CA ALA A 182 -14.82 -20.32 4.86
C ALA A 182 -16.03 -19.94 4.00
N LEU A 183 -15.81 -19.50 2.76
CA LEU A 183 -16.88 -19.22 1.78
C LEU A 183 -17.71 -20.47 1.49
N LYS A 184 -17.03 -21.61 1.30
CA LYS A 184 -17.69 -22.90 1.08
C LYS A 184 -18.50 -23.34 2.30
N ALA A 185 -17.93 -23.26 3.50
CA ALA A 185 -18.59 -23.64 4.75
C ALA A 185 -19.83 -22.77 5.02
N TRP A 186 -19.75 -21.47 4.74
CA TRP A 186 -20.90 -20.58 4.78
C TRP A 186 -21.98 -20.97 3.77
N TYR A 187 -21.62 -21.14 2.50
CA TYR A 187 -22.56 -21.51 1.45
C TYR A 187 -23.27 -22.84 1.75
N ASP A 188 -22.51 -23.89 2.08
CA ASP A 188 -23.06 -25.20 2.42
C ASP A 188 -23.97 -25.13 3.66
N GLY A 189 -23.60 -24.31 4.65
CA GLY A 189 -24.41 -24.05 5.83
C GLY A 189 -25.75 -23.40 5.49
N GLU A 190 -25.78 -22.43 4.58
CA GLU A 190 -27.02 -21.78 4.13
C GLU A 190 -27.91 -22.74 3.30
N ILE A 191 -27.32 -23.61 2.48
CA ILE A 191 -28.05 -24.69 1.79
C ILE A 191 -28.63 -25.67 2.81
N ALA A 192 -27.87 -26.06 3.84
CA ALA A 192 -28.34 -26.95 4.90
C ALA A 192 -29.47 -26.33 5.73
N LYS A 193 -29.51 -24.99 5.86
CA LYS A 193 -30.64 -24.25 6.44
C LYS A 193 -31.88 -24.18 5.52
N GLY A 194 -31.80 -24.73 4.31
CA GLY A 194 -32.90 -24.83 3.35
C GLY A 194 -33.03 -23.64 2.40
N ARG A 195 -32.03 -22.74 2.34
CA ARG A 195 -32.03 -21.65 1.34
C ARG A 195 -31.74 -22.21 -0.04
N SER A 196 -32.40 -21.68 -1.06
CA SER A 196 -32.09 -22.04 -2.44
C SER A 196 -30.85 -21.30 -2.95
N VAL A 197 -30.16 -21.85 -3.95
CA VAL A 197 -29.04 -21.17 -4.63
C VAL A 197 -29.47 -19.81 -5.18
N ALA A 198 -30.71 -19.70 -5.67
CA ALA A 198 -31.26 -18.46 -6.19
C ALA A 198 -31.39 -17.39 -5.09
N ASP A 199 -31.84 -17.75 -3.88
CA ASP A 199 -31.96 -16.81 -2.76
C ASP A 199 -30.60 -16.35 -2.26
N ILE A 200 -29.61 -17.24 -2.23
CA ILE A 200 -28.23 -16.91 -1.87
C ILE A 200 -27.63 -15.95 -2.90
N LYS A 201 -27.77 -16.28 -4.20
CA LYS A 201 -27.30 -15.42 -5.29
C LYS A 201 -27.95 -14.04 -5.27
N ALA A 202 -29.26 -13.97 -5.02
CA ALA A 202 -29.98 -12.69 -4.94
C ALA A 202 -29.55 -11.83 -3.75
N GLN A 203 -29.16 -12.43 -2.62
CA GLN A 203 -28.54 -11.70 -1.52
C GLN A 203 -27.15 -11.18 -1.91
N LEU A 204 -26.30 -12.06 -2.44
CA LEU A 204 -24.91 -11.74 -2.75
C LEU A 204 -24.76 -10.73 -3.90
N ALA A 205 -25.68 -10.70 -4.85
CA ALA A 205 -25.71 -9.69 -5.91
C ALA A 205 -25.84 -8.23 -5.40
N GLN A 206 -26.19 -8.03 -4.12
CA GLN A 206 -26.18 -6.71 -3.50
C GLN A 206 -24.78 -6.26 -3.04
N TYR A 207 -23.83 -7.18 -3.03
CA TYR A 207 -22.43 -6.99 -2.64
C TYR A 207 -21.49 -7.03 -3.86
N ASP A 208 -22.02 -7.07 -5.07
CA ASP A 208 -21.30 -6.96 -6.35
C ASP A 208 -21.94 -5.80 -7.11
N VAL A 209 -21.50 -4.58 -6.79
CA VAL A 209 -22.02 -3.34 -7.38
C VAL A 209 -20.91 -2.38 -7.79
N TYR A 210 -19.65 -2.74 -7.54
CA TYR A 210 -18.50 -1.88 -7.75
C TYR A 210 -17.35 -2.59 -8.48
N ASP A 211 -17.13 -2.20 -9.74
CA ASP A 211 -16.03 -2.64 -10.60
C ASP A 211 -14.74 -1.89 -10.21
N ARG A 212 -14.04 -2.42 -9.22
CA ARG A 212 -12.82 -1.82 -8.64
C ARG A 212 -11.74 -1.51 -9.67
N TYR A 213 -11.64 -2.35 -10.69
CA TYR A 213 -10.55 -2.31 -11.67
C TYR A 213 -10.96 -1.65 -12.99
N ASP A 214 -12.21 -1.17 -13.09
CA ASP A 214 -12.81 -0.68 -14.35
C ASP A 214 -12.46 -1.63 -15.49
N HIS A 215 -12.80 -2.92 -15.33
CA HIS A 215 -12.35 -3.97 -16.25
C HIS A 215 -12.85 -3.73 -17.69
N THR A 216 -13.94 -2.96 -17.84
CA THR A 216 -14.49 -2.50 -19.13
C THR A 216 -13.77 -1.27 -19.71
N LYS A 217 -12.93 -0.60 -18.92
CA LYS A 217 -12.17 0.63 -19.25
C LYS A 217 -13.09 1.76 -19.74
N THR A 218 -14.27 1.88 -19.14
CA THR A 218 -15.28 2.88 -19.50
C THR A 218 -15.30 4.08 -18.56
N GLY A 219 -14.63 3.99 -17.41
CA GLY A 219 -14.69 4.95 -16.32
C GLY A 219 -15.98 4.88 -15.50
N GLU A 220 -16.80 3.84 -15.69
CA GLU A 220 -18.00 3.56 -14.91
C GLU A 220 -17.72 2.47 -13.86
N PHE A 221 -17.47 2.90 -12.62
CA PHE A 221 -17.12 1.99 -11.53
C PHE A 221 -18.35 1.43 -10.80
N ASN A 222 -19.55 2.02 -10.95
CA ASN A 222 -20.75 1.60 -10.21
C ASN A 222 -21.55 0.55 -11.00
N GLN A 223 -20.89 -0.56 -11.29
CA GLN A 223 -21.47 -1.68 -12.02
C GLN A 223 -20.92 -3.00 -11.46
N PRO A 224 -21.68 -4.09 -11.55
CA PRO A 224 -21.19 -5.41 -11.15
C PRO A 224 -20.07 -5.88 -12.09
N ASP A 225 -19.13 -6.63 -11.54
CA ASP A 225 -18.02 -7.25 -12.28
C ASP A 225 -17.92 -8.77 -12.04
N GLY A 226 -18.85 -9.33 -11.24
CA GLY A 226 -18.93 -10.74 -10.89
C GLY A 226 -18.18 -11.11 -9.60
N TYR A 227 -17.49 -10.14 -8.99
CA TYR A 227 -16.79 -10.29 -7.72
C TYR A 227 -17.54 -9.57 -6.59
N LEU A 228 -17.52 -10.13 -5.39
CA LEU A 228 -18.02 -9.41 -4.22
C LEU A 228 -17.07 -8.27 -3.86
N ASP A 229 -17.60 -7.04 -3.77
CA ASP A 229 -16.86 -5.78 -3.62
C ASP A 229 -15.96 -5.76 -2.37
N ASN A 230 -16.50 -6.25 -1.23
CA ASN A 230 -15.85 -6.21 0.07
C ASN A 230 -16.21 -7.44 0.91
N VAL A 231 -15.23 -8.33 1.11
CA VAL A 231 -15.37 -9.53 1.94
C VAL A 231 -14.37 -9.49 3.09
N ILE A 232 -14.87 -9.73 4.30
CA ILE A 232 -14.06 -9.86 5.52
C ILE A 232 -14.28 -11.25 6.09
N VAL A 233 -13.21 -11.99 6.38
CA VAL A 233 -13.28 -13.27 7.10
C VAL A 233 -12.60 -13.12 8.46
N VAL A 234 -13.37 -13.27 9.53
CA VAL A 234 -12.84 -13.28 10.90
C VAL A 234 -12.54 -14.70 11.31
N HIS A 235 -11.29 -15.00 11.66
CA HIS A 235 -10.91 -16.33 12.14
C HIS A 235 -11.00 -16.44 13.67
N ALA A 236 -11.29 -17.62 14.19
CA ALA A 236 -11.24 -17.90 15.62
C ALA A 236 -9.81 -17.80 16.17
N GLY A 237 -9.63 -17.47 17.45
CA GLY A 237 -8.32 -17.43 18.09
C GLY A 237 -7.59 -16.09 17.97
N VAL A 238 -6.39 -16.05 18.57
CA VAL A 238 -5.58 -14.83 18.64
C VAL A 238 -4.86 -14.65 17.31
N ASP A 239 -4.97 -13.47 16.69
CA ASP A 239 -4.26 -13.15 15.46
C ASP A 239 -2.73 -13.24 15.64
N GLU A 240 -1.99 -13.66 14.62
CA GLU A 240 -0.54 -13.76 14.68
C GLU A 240 0.12 -12.37 14.90
N THR A 241 -0.51 -11.28 14.46
CA THR A 241 -0.07 -9.91 14.77
C THR A 241 -0.01 -9.63 16.29
N TRP A 242 -0.83 -10.33 17.08
CA TRP A 242 -0.85 -10.31 18.55
C TRP A 242 -0.04 -11.45 19.19
N GLY A 243 0.74 -12.19 18.39
CA GLY A 243 1.57 -13.31 18.80
C GLY A 243 0.91 -14.68 18.73
N GLY A 244 -0.31 -14.79 18.18
CA GLY A 244 -0.96 -16.06 17.85
C GLY A 244 -1.46 -16.88 19.02
N GLY A 245 -1.34 -16.37 20.25
CA GLY A 245 -1.86 -17.03 21.46
C GLY A 245 -1.35 -18.46 21.64
N ALA A 246 -2.27 -19.42 21.76
CA ALA A 246 -1.92 -20.83 21.93
C ALA A 246 -1.38 -21.49 20.66
N GLN A 247 -1.72 -20.93 19.49
CA GLN A 247 -1.29 -21.42 18.18
C GLN A 247 0.06 -20.81 17.75
N GLY A 248 0.46 -19.69 18.35
CA GLY A 248 1.76 -19.06 18.10
C GLY A 248 1.96 -18.79 16.60
N SER A 249 3.06 -19.25 16.04
CA SER A 249 3.38 -19.07 14.61
C SER A 249 2.58 -19.95 13.63
N ASP A 250 1.65 -20.76 14.15
CA ASP A 250 0.68 -21.48 13.33
C ASP A 250 -0.63 -20.68 13.15
N ALA A 251 -0.79 -19.56 13.87
CA ALA A 251 -1.95 -18.66 13.76
C ALA A 251 -1.96 -17.89 12.43
N LEU A 252 -3.15 -17.48 11.98
CA LEU A 252 -3.27 -16.61 10.81
C LEU A 252 -2.86 -15.16 11.15
N TRP A 253 -2.12 -14.52 10.24
CA TRP A 253 -1.68 -13.13 10.34
C TRP A 253 -2.64 -12.18 9.62
N ALA A 254 -3.23 -11.18 10.29
CA ALA A 254 -4.16 -10.24 9.67
C ALA A 254 -3.62 -9.56 8.41
N HIS A 255 -4.42 -9.53 7.35
CA HIS A 255 -4.05 -8.84 6.10
C HIS A 255 -5.23 -8.66 5.14
N ARG A 256 -5.03 -7.76 4.18
CA ARG A 256 -5.74 -7.67 2.91
C ARG A 256 -4.94 -8.34 1.79
N SER A 257 -5.56 -9.21 0.98
CA SER A 257 -4.90 -9.83 -0.19
C SER A 257 -5.89 -10.23 -1.28
N TRP A 258 -5.43 -11.06 -2.23
CA TRP A 258 -6.20 -11.57 -3.37
C TRP A 258 -6.31 -13.10 -3.31
N ALA A 259 -7.50 -13.63 -3.57
CA ALA A 259 -7.76 -15.06 -3.62
C ALA A 259 -7.41 -15.62 -5.01
N PHE A 260 -6.43 -16.52 -5.07
CA PHE A 260 -6.02 -17.27 -6.26
C PHE A 260 -5.92 -16.43 -7.56
N PRO A 261 -5.02 -15.42 -7.62
CA PRO A 261 -4.77 -14.66 -8.85
C PRO A 261 -4.43 -15.56 -10.04
N ASP A 262 -5.08 -15.31 -11.17
CA ASP A 262 -4.90 -16.09 -12.40
C ASP A 262 -4.62 -15.19 -13.61
N ALA A 263 -3.33 -14.96 -13.87
CA ALA A 263 -2.88 -14.19 -15.03
C ALA A 263 -3.16 -14.90 -16.38
N THR A 264 -3.56 -16.17 -16.39
CA THR A 264 -3.83 -16.92 -17.64
C THR A 264 -5.25 -16.70 -18.17
N GLY A 265 -6.11 -16.02 -17.41
CA GLY A 265 -7.49 -15.73 -17.83
C GLY A 265 -8.42 -16.95 -17.79
N ARG A 266 -8.07 -18.00 -17.04
CA ARG A 266 -8.82 -19.27 -17.04
C ARG A 266 -9.90 -19.33 -15.95
N THR A 267 -9.67 -18.65 -14.84
CA THR A 267 -10.50 -18.72 -13.62
C THR A 267 -11.14 -17.37 -13.29
N GLY A 268 -12.37 -17.39 -12.81
CA GLY A 268 -13.14 -16.20 -12.42
C GLY A 268 -14.50 -16.12 -13.12
N PRO A 269 -15.26 -15.03 -12.89
CA PRO A 269 -16.53 -14.79 -13.55
C PRO A 269 -16.36 -14.62 -15.06
N ASP A 270 -17.41 -14.95 -15.80
CA ASP A 270 -17.42 -14.84 -17.26
C ASP A 270 -17.24 -13.38 -17.70
N GLY A 271 -16.26 -13.15 -18.58
CA GLY A 271 -15.91 -11.81 -19.07
C GLY A 271 -14.87 -11.07 -18.22
N ASN A 272 -14.60 -11.52 -16.99
CA ASN A 272 -13.64 -10.89 -16.07
C ASN A 272 -12.84 -11.96 -15.29
N ARG A 273 -12.06 -12.78 -16.00
CA ARG A 273 -11.37 -13.94 -15.43
C ARG A 273 -9.98 -13.56 -14.89
N ILE A 274 -9.93 -13.03 -13.68
CA ILE A 274 -8.67 -12.62 -13.02
C ILE A 274 -8.26 -13.54 -11.87
N GLY A 275 -9.01 -14.63 -11.62
CA GLY A 275 -8.84 -15.51 -10.48
C GLY A 275 -10.05 -15.51 -9.54
N GLY A 276 -9.82 -15.81 -8.26
CA GLY A 276 -10.84 -15.75 -7.21
C GLY A 276 -11.35 -17.11 -6.71
N ALA A 277 -11.89 -17.11 -5.50
CA ALA A 277 -12.59 -18.25 -4.91
C ALA A 277 -14.10 -18.18 -5.25
N PRO A 278 -14.71 -19.25 -5.80
CA PRO A 278 -16.14 -19.26 -6.08
C PRO A 278 -16.96 -19.33 -4.78
N VAL A 279 -18.09 -18.62 -4.74
CA VAL A 279 -19.05 -18.72 -3.63
C VAL A 279 -20.08 -19.79 -3.95
N GLY A 280 -19.72 -21.05 -3.71
CA GLY A 280 -20.55 -22.21 -4.05
C GLY A 280 -20.95 -22.22 -5.54
N ASP A 281 -22.21 -22.53 -5.83
CA ASP A 281 -22.74 -22.58 -7.20
C ASP A 281 -23.43 -21.27 -7.62
N THR A 282 -23.18 -20.16 -6.93
CA THR A 282 -23.85 -18.88 -7.20
C THR A 282 -23.40 -18.24 -8.53
N GLY A 283 -22.20 -18.58 -8.99
CA GLY A 283 -21.52 -17.92 -10.12
C GLY A 283 -20.88 -16.58 -9.77
N LEU A 284 -20.87 -16.20 -8.49
CA LEU A 284 -20.13 -15.05 -7.96
C LEU A 284 -18.82 -15.52 -7.33
N TYR A 285 -17.83 -14.64 -7.33
CA TYR A 285 -16.48 -14.93 -6.84
C TYR A 285 -16.05 -13.93 -5.76
N VAL A 286 -15.07 -14.32 -4.96
CA VAL A 286 -14.33 -13.41 -4.08
C VAL A 286 -12.90 -13.34 -4.60
N TYR A 287 -12.44 -12.14 -4.92
CA TYR A 287 -11.06 -11.89 -5.31
C TYR A 287 -10.34 -11.14 -4.20
N ASP A 288 -10.72 -9.89 -3.95
CA ASP A 288 -10.21 -9.12 -2.84
C ASP A 288 -10.83 -9.57 -1.50
N TYR A 289 -9.99 -9.81 -0.50
CA TYR A 289 -10.45 -10.14 0.84
C TYR A 289 -9.61 -9.47 1.92
N VAL A 290 -10.23 -9.26 3.07
CA VAL A 290 -9.58 -8.95 4.35
C VAL A 290 -9.76 -10.14 5.28
N GLN A 291 -8.73 -10.50 6.04
CA GLN A 291 -8.84 -11.51 7.08
C GLN A 291 -8.09 -11.09 8.34
N ALA A 292 -8.67 -11.36 9.52
CA ALA A 292 -8.05 -11.05 10.81
C ALA A 292 -8.67 -11.89 11.94
N GLY A 293 -7.97 -11.98 13.07
CA GLY A 293 -8.33 -12.85 14.19
C GLY A 293 -9.47 -12.36 15.07
N GLU A 294 -9.93 -13.24 15.96
CA GLU A 294 -11.10 -13.05 16.82
C GLU A 294 -10.91 -11.86 17.77
N ASN A 295 -9.69 -11.65 18.28
CA ASN A 295 -9.32 -10.52 19.14
C ASN A 295 -8.85 -9.27 18.38
N SER A 296 -9.12 -9.18 17.09
CA SER A 296 -8.84 -7.97 16.30
C SER A 296 -9.91 -6.91 16.60
N GLY A 297 -9.48 -5.72 17.02
CA GLY A 297 -10.38 -4.61 17.31
C GLY A 297 -10.71 -3.75 16.08
N VAL A 298 -11.57 -2.73 16.26
CA VAL A 298 -11.98 -1.81 15.19
C VAL A 298 -10.80 -1.20 14.45
N GLY A 299 -9.69 -0.95 15.14
CA GLY A 299 -8.53 -0.31 14.53
C GLY A 299 -7.79 -1.18 13.53
N LEU A 300 -7.66 -2.49 13.78
CA LEU A 300 -7.03 -3.41 12.83
C LEU A 300 -7.91 -3.60 11.59
N PHE A 301 -9.22 -3.82 11.77
CA PHE A 301 -10.12 -3.94 10.60
C PHE A 301 -10.23 -2.63 9.82
N ALA A 302 -10.23 -1.46 10.47
CA ALA A 302 -10.21 -0.18 9.77
C ALA A 302 -8.89 0.04 9.01
N HIS A 303 -7.77 -0.47 9.52
CA HIS A 303 -6.49 -0.44 8.81
C HIS A 303 -6.53 -1.30 7.55
N GLU A 304 -6.92 -2.57 7.67
CA GLU A 304 -7.01 -3.49 6.54
C GLU A 304 -8.03 -3.02 5.48
N TYR A 305 -9.15 -2.46 5.93
CA TYR A 305 -10.14 -1.86 5.04
C TYR A 305 -9.60 -0.58 4.36
N GLY A 306 -8.62 0.10 4.97
CA GLY A 306 -7.86 1.19 4.34
C GLY A 306 -7.10 0.71 3.10
N HIS A 307 -6.43 -0.45 3.17
CA HIS A 307 -5.83 -1.09 1.99
C HIS A 307 -6.86 -1.50 0.96
N ASN A 308 -8.01 -1.99 1.41
CA ASN A 308 -9.10 -2.34 0.52
C ASN A 308 -9.61 -1.13 -0.30
N LEU A 309 -9.50 0.08 0.24
CA LEU A 309 -9.77 1.33 -0.46
C LEU A 309 -8.57 1.89 -1.25
N GLY A 310 -7.36 1.34 -1.06
CA GLY A 310 -6.16 1.66 -1.85
C GLY A 310 -5.12 2.53 -1.15
N LEU A 311 -5.06 2.54 0.18
CA LEU A 311 -3.91 3.10 0.90
C LEU A 311 -2.80 2.07 1.06
N PRO A 312 -1.52 2.48 1.01
CA PRO A 312 -0.41 1.63 1.41
C PRO A 312 -0.23 1.64 2.93
N ASP A 313 0.60 0.72 3.43
CA ASP A 313 1.18 0.83 4.76
C ASP A 313 2.10 2.03 4.85
N LEU A 314 2.03 2.72 5.99
CA LEU A 314 2.90 3.85 6.31
C LEU A 314 3.92 3.52 7.39
N TYR A 315 3.84 2.35 8.03
CA TYR A 315 4.92 1.78 8.83
C TYR A 315 5.97 1.10 7.91
N PRO A 316 7.19 0.79 8.40
CA PRO A 316 8.19 0.11 7.59
C PRO A 316 7.88 -1.40 7.49
N THR A 317 7.57 -1.88 6.28
CA THR A 317 7.15 -3.28 6.00
C THR A 317 8.31 -4.26 5.95
N ASN A 318 9.55 -3.77 5.84
CA ASN A 318 10.78 -4.59 5.88
C ASN A 318 11.36 -4.74 7.30
N GLY A 319 10.60 -4.31 8.31
CA GLY A 319 10.99 -4.30 9.71
C GLY A 319 11.89 -3.12 10.09
N GLY A 320 11.66 -2.56 11.28
CA GLY A 320 12.33 -1.35 11.76
C GLY A 320 11.31 -0.46 12.46
N ASP A 321 11.63 0.82 12.54
CA ASP A 321 10.71 1.87 13.00
C ASP A 321 10.77 3.06 12.03
N ASN A 322 9.79 3.95 12.03
CA ASN A 322 9.83 5.20 11.28
C ASN A 322 9.10 6.31 12.04
N SER A 323 9.05 7.54 11.51
CA SER A 323 8.46 8.65 12.26
C SER A 323 6.92 8.66 12.31
N VAL A 324 6.23 7.80 11.53
CA VAL A 324 4.76 7.81 11.41
C VAL A 324 4.08 7.32 12.70
N ASN A 325 4.44 6.14 13.18
CA ASN A 325 3.97 5.57 14.45
C ASN A 325 2.46 5.75 14.71
N PHE A 326 2.06 6.25 15.88
CA PHE A 326 0.65 6.40 16.24
C PHE A 326 -0.06 7.56 15.50
N TRP A 327 0.63 8.33 14.65
CA TRP A 327 0.03 9.47 13.94
C TRP A 327 -0.93 9.08 12.82
N SER A 328 -0.87 7.86 12.30
CA SER A 328 -1.78 7.40 11.24
C SER A 328 -2.38 6.04 11.55
N LEU A 329 -3.64 5.84 11.16
CA LEU A 329 -4.29 4.52 11.09
C LEU A 329 -3.46 3.53 10.27
N MET A 330 -2.85 3.99 9.17
CA MET A 330 -2.01 3.16 8.28
C MET A 330 -0.62 2.86 8.90
N SER A 331 -0.46 3.10 10.20
CA SER A 331 0.72 2.79 10.99
C SER A 331 0.28 2.26 12.36
N SER A 332 0.97 2.60 13.45
CA SER A 332 0.61 2.12 14.79
C SER A 332 -0.71 2.69 15.31
N GLY A 333 -1.32 3.67 14.63
CA GLY A 333 -2.62 4.25 15.01
C GLY A 333 -3.78 3.25 15.00
N SER A 334 -3.66 2.13 14.28
CA SER A 334 -4.61 1.01 14.33
C SER A 334 -4.60 0.26 15.68
N TYR A 335 -3.54 0.39 16.47
CA TYR A 335 -3.34 -0.30 17.75
C TYR A 335 -3.63 0.57 18.98
N LEU A 336 -4.24 1.74 18.81
CA LEU A 336 -4.60 2.59 19.95
C LEU A 336 -5.67 1.95 20.86
N GLY A 337 -5.73 2.43 22.11
CA GLY A 337 -6.70 2.01 23.12
C GLY A 337 -7.29 3.19 23.92
N LYS A 338 -8.19 2.88 24.86
CA LYS A 338 -8.81 3.87 25.77
C LYS A 338 -8.60 3.50 27.26
N GLY A 339 -7.85 2.44 27.54
CA GLY A 339 -7.61 1.92 28.88
C GLY A 339 -7.21 0.44 28.85
N PRO A 340 -7.23 -0.24 30.01
CA PRO A 340 -6.87 -1.65 30.12
C PRO A 340 -7.65 -2.54 29.15
N ASN A 341 -6.94 -3.43 28.45
CA ASN A 341 -7.50 -4.48 27.59
C ASN A 341 -8.36 -3.94 26.44
N THR A 342 -8.00 -2.75 25.92
CA THR A 342 -8.68 -2.12 24.78
C THR A 342 -7.76 -1.78 23.61
N THR A 343 -6.50 -2.21 23.67
CA THR A 343 -5.54 -1.99 22.59
C THR A 343 -6.06 -2.59 21.28
N GLY A 344 -6.01 -1.82 20.19
CA GLY A 344 -6.58 -2.20 18.89
C GLY A 344 -8.08 -1.92 18.76
N GLY A 345 -8.79 -1.70 19.86
CA GLY A 345 -10.23 -1.42 19.86
C GLY A 345 -10.60 0.01 19.45
N TYR A 346 -9.65 0.96 19.52
CA TYR A 346 -9.94 2.40 19.41
C TYR A 346 -8.97 3.08 18.43
N PRO A 347 -9.24 3.07 17.11
CA PRO A 347 -8.30 3.57 16.10
C PRO A 347 -7.97 5.06 16.21
N GLY A 348 -6.80 5.44 15.69
CA GLY A 348 -6.42 6.83 15.44
C GLY A 348 -7.02 7.38 14.15
N ASP A 349 -6.98 8.72 13.99
CA ASP A 349 -7.36 9.37 12.74
C ASP A 349 -6.47 8.91 11.56
N LEU A 350 -7.04 8.90 10.35
CA LEU A 350 -6.24 8.94 9.13
C LEU A 350 -5.47 10.27 9.10
N ASP A 351 -4.21 10.19 8.68
CA ASP A 351 -3.39 11.37 8.38
C ASP A 351 -3.93 12.17 7.18
N ALA A 352 -3.47 13.40 7.03
CA ALA A 352 -3.95 14.29 5.98
C ALA A 352 -3.66 13.75 4.58
N TRP A 353 -2.52 13.08 4.36
CA TRP A 353 -2.19 12.51 3.05
C TRP A 353 -3.14 11.36 2.71
N SER A 354 -3.40 10.45 3.64
CA SER A 354 -4.38 9.37 3.47
C SER A 354 -5.81 9.90 3.22
N LYS A 355 -6.21 11.01 3.84
CA LYS A 355 -7.48 11.67 3.52
C LYS A 355 -7.48 12.35 2.15
N LEU A 356 -6.34 12.91 1.73
CA LEU A 356 -6.18 13.50 0.39
C LEU A 356 -6.36 12.43 -0.68
N GLN A 357 -5.73 11.28 -0.48
CA GLN A 357 -5.85 10.08 -1.32
C GLN A 357 -7.31 9.70 -1.55
N PHE A 358 -8.10 9.63 -0.48
CA PHE A 358 -9.52 9.26 -0.58
C PHE A 358 -10.44 10.40 -1.03
N GLY A 359 -9.92 11.60 -1.30
CA GLY A 359 -10.71 12.78 -1.63
C GLY A 359 -11.59 13.25 -0.46
N TRP A 360 -11.20 12.92 0.78
CA TRP A 360 -11.90 13.26 2.02
C TRP A 360 -11.35 14.52 2.70
N LEU A 361 -10.13 14.92 2.38
CA LEU A 361 -9.47 16.10 2.95
C LEU A 361 -10.03 17.40 2.36
N ASP A 362 -10.50 18.31 3.23
CA ASP A 362 -10.63 19.73 2.88
C ASP A 362 -9.30 20.43 3.16
N TYR A 363 -8.67 21.01 2.14
CA TYR A 363 -7.36 21.64 2.27
C TYR A 363 -7.27 23.00 1.58
N ASP A 364 -6.49 23.88 2.19
CA ASP A 364 -5.98 25.08 1.52
C ASP A 364 -4.65 24.75 0.81
N GLU A 365 -4.23 25.63 -0.09
CA GLU A 365 -2.95 25.50 -0.80
C GLU A 365 -2.04 26.70 -0.54
N ALA A 366 -0.75 26.43 -0.48
CA ALA A 366 0.30 27.43 -0.41
C ALA A 366 1.45 27.04 -1.36
N GLN A 367 2.38 27.96 -1.57
CA GLN A 367 3.59 27.75 -2.36
C GLN A 367 4.83 27.97 -1.51
N ALA A 368 5.87 27.17 -1.74
CA ALA A 368 7.20 27.36 -1.17
C ALA A 368 7.67 28.81 -1.31
N ALA A 369 8.40 29.30 -0.30
CA ALA A 369 8.93 30.66 -0.23
C ALA A 369 7.90 31.81 -0.46
N THR A 370 6.59 31.52 -0.47
CA THR A 370 5.54 32.49 -0.79
C THR A 370 4.66 32.76 0.42
N ARG A 371 4.53 34.04 0.80
CA ARG A 371 3.78 34.43 1.99
C ARG A 371 2.29 34.17 1.83
N SER A 372 1.72 33.39 2.75
CA SER A 372 0.29 33.11 2.85
C SER A 372 -0.12 32.85 4.30
N THR A 373 -1.41 32.89 4.61
CA THR A 373 -1.92 32.69 5.97
C THR A 373 -3.22 31.90 5.90
N HIS A 374 -3.32 30.86 6.72
CA HIS A 374 -4.40 29.89 6.66
C HIS A 374 -4.95 29.65 8.07
N ALA A 375 -6.28 29.65 8.20
CA ALA A 375 -6.96 29.23 9.41
C ALA A 375 -7.47 27.79 9.21
N LEU A 376 -7.04 26.89 10.08
CA LEU A 376 -7.32 25.47 10.01
C LEU A 376 -8.31 25.05 11.10
N GLY A 377 -9.28 24.23 10.72
CA GLY A 377 -10.11 23.43 11.62
C GLY A 377 -9.34 22.20 12.13
N VAL A 378 -10.00 21.28 12.82
CA VAL A 378 -9.36 20.04 13.30
C VAL A 378 -9.19 19.03 12.18
N SER A 379 -8.15 18.19 12.22
CA SER A 379 -7.93 17.18 11.17
C SER A 379 -8.93 16.02 11.19
N SER A 380 -9.53 15.71 12.34
CA SER A 380 -10.36 14.52 12.54
C SER A 380 -11.63 14.49 11.67
N TYR A 381 -12.20 15.64 11.36
CA TYR A 381 -13.42 15.80 10.54
C TYR A 381 -13.48 17.21 9.96
N ASN A 382 -14.31 17.41 8.94
CA ASN A 382 -14.41 18.66 8.22
C ASN A 382 -15.17 19.71 9.05
N THR A 383 -14.72 20.95 8.95
CA THR A 383 -15.36 22.14 9.49
C THR A 383 -15.56 23.16 8.38
N ASP A 384 -16.04 24.36 8.68
CA ASP A 384 -16.03 25.46 7.70
C ASP A 384 -14.60 25.88 7.28
N LEU A 385 -13.61 25.54 8.11
CA LEU A 385 -12.18 25.74 7.85
C LEU A 385 -11.55 24.46 7.29
N ALA A 386 -10.53 24.65 6.46
CA ALA A 386 -9.71 23.56 5.93
C ALA A 386 -9.04 22.77 7.09
N GLN A 387 -8.85 21.47 6.89
CA GLN A 387 -8.20 20.59 7.85
C GLN A 387 -6.67 20.67 7.77
N ALA A 388 -6.15 21.01 6.58
CA ALA A 388 -4.72 21.09 6.30
C ALA A 388 -4.38 22.18 5.26
N VAL A 389 -3.09 22.49 5.15
CA VAL A 389 -2.50 23.22 4.01
C VAL A 389 -1.58 22.28 3.24
N LEU A 390 -1.77 22.16 1.93
CA LEU A 390 -0.82 21.53 1.00
C LEU A 390 0.13 22.63 0.50
N VAL A 391 1.40 22.55 0.87
CA VAL A 391 2.45 23.49 0.46
C VAL A 391 3.22 22.87 -0.70
N HIS A 392 2.98 23.38 -1.89
CA HIS A 392 3.63 22.97 -3.12
C HIS A 392 5.12 23.34 -3.08
N LEU A 393 5.99 22.37 -3.38
CA LEU A 393 7.45 22.56 -3.43
C LEU A 393 7.97 22.39 -4.86
N PRO A 394 9.16 22.92 -5.18
CA PRO A 394 9.87 22.51 -6.40
C PRO A 394 10.13 20.99 -6.39
N ASP A 395 9.97 20.35 -7.55
CA ASP A 395 10.25 18.93 -7.75
C ASP A 395 11.68 18.59 -7.26
N GLY A 396 11.82 17.44 -6.60
CA GLY A 396 13.11 16.80 -6.37
C GLY A 396 13.63 16.15 -7.66
N THR A 397 14.91 15.80 -7.70
CA THR A 397 15.51 15.15 -8.88
C THR A 397 16.34 13.95 -8.50
N THR A 398 16.18 12.84 -9.22
CA THR A 398 17.15 11.75 -9.25
C THR A 398 17.84 11.70 -10.60
N SER A 399 19.13 11.41 -10.60
CA SER A 399 19.94 11.28 -11.81
C SER A 399 20.50 9.87 -11.92
N THR A 400 20.31 9.24 -13.08
CA THR A 400 20.86 7.92 -13.39
C THR A 400 21.93 8.07 -14.46
N ASP A 401 23.17 7.69 -14.15
CA ASP A 401 24.27 7.65 -15.13
C ASP A 401 24.24 6.33 -15.91
N LEU A 402 24.09 6.47 -17.23
CA LEU A 402 23.85 5.42 -18.22
C LEU A 402 24.98 5.41 -19.27
N ALA A 403 24.80 4.72 -20.39
CA ALA A 403 25.73 4.78 -21.52
C ALA A 403 25.49 6.01 -22.40
N ASP A 404 26.51 6.49 -23.10
CA ASP A 404 26.35 7.49 -24.17
C ASP A 404 25.52 6.89 -25.33
N PRO A 405 24.67 7.67 -26.02
CA PRO A 405 23.87 7.19 -27.16
C PRO A 405 24.72 6.42 -28.17
N TYR A 406 24.18 5.32 -28.71
CA TYR A 406 24.89 4.50 -29.69
C TYR A 406 25.11 5.28 -30.98
N GLU A 407 24.10 6.03 -31.40
CA GLU A 407 24.17 7.02 -32.47
C GLU A 407 23.46 8.32 -32.08
N GLY A 408 23.71 9.39 -32.81
CA GLY A 408 23.05 10.68 -32.55
C GLY A 408 23.39 11.27 -31.17
N GLY A 409 22.39 11.88 -30.54
CA GLY A 409 22.48 12.51 -29.22
C GLY A 409 21.37 12.07 -28.26
N LYS A 410 20.44 11.23 -28.69
CA LYS A 410 19.32 10.71 -27.89
C LYS A 410 19.22 9.19 -27.95
N GLN A 411 18.50 8.61 -27.00
CA GLN A 411 18.28 7.16 -26.90
C GLN A 411 17.01 6.89 -26.10
N TRP A 412 16.36 5.75 -26.33
CA TRP A 412 15.23 5.30 -25.52
C TRP A 412 15.73 4.67 -24.24
N TRP A 413 15.15 5.03 -23.09
CA TRP A 413 15.43 4.44 -21.79
C TRP A 413 14.17 3.86 -21.17
N SER A 414 14.28 2.66 -20.60
CA SER A 414 13.17 1.93 -19.99
C SER A 414 12.70 2.49 -18.65
N ASP A 415 13.35 3.51 -18.10
CA ASP A 415 13.32 3.82 -16.67
C ASP A 415 13.95 2.69 -15.83
N THR A 416 13.94 2.86 -14.50
CA THR A 416 14.50 1.95 -13.50
C THR A 416 13.62 1.91 -12.26
N GLY A 417 13.52 0.75 -11.61
CA GLY A 417 12.76 0.55 -10.38
C GLY A 417 12.26 -0.88 -10.23
N ASP A 418 11.70 -1.18 -9.06
CA ASP A 418 11.05 -2.46 -8.76
C ASP A 418 9.64 -2.53 -9.32
N ASN A 419 9.16 -3.75 -9.57
CA ASN A 419 7.84 -4.06 -10.12
C ASN A 419 7.56 -3.35 -11.46
N LEU A 420 8.61 -3.07 -12.24
CA LEU A 420 8.53 -2.39 -13.52
C LEU A 420 7.82 -3.29 -14.54
N ASP A 421 6.98 -2.70 -15.38
CA ASP A 421 6.34 -3.34 -16.55
C ASP A 421 6.25 -2.28 -17.66
N ASN A 422 7.40 -2.02 -18.27
CA ASN A 422 7.58 -0.94 -19.23
C ASN A 422 7.77 -1.52 -20.63
N SER A 423 7.15 -0.91 -21.63
CA SER A 423 7.29 -1.35 -23.01
C SER A 423 7.36 -0.21 -24.02
N LEU A 424 7.98 -0.50 -25.16
CA LEU A 424 8.07 0.38 -26.32
C LEU A 424 7.55 -0.40 -27.53
N ALA A 425 6.31 -0.10 -27.95
CA ALA A 425 5.58 -0.91 -28.93
C ALA A 425 5.32 -0.18 -30.26
N ARG A 426 5.34 -0.90 -31.38
CA ARG A 426 5.09 -0.37 -32.73
C ARG A 426 4.37 -1.38 -33.61
N ASP A 427 3.39 -0.90 -34.38
CA ASP A 427 2.77 -1.69 -35.45
C ASP A 427 3.67 -1.70 -36.69
N VAL A 428 3.82 -2.87 -37.30
CA VAL A 428 4.66 -3.09 -38.47
C VAL A 428 3.95 -3.96 -39.49
N ASP A 429 4.09 -3.57 -40.76
CA ASP A 429 3.41 -4.20 -41.88
C ASP A 429 4.40 -5.05 -42.69
N LEU A 430 4.29 -6.38 -42.55
CA LEU A 430 5.06 -7.35 -43.31
C LEU A 430 4.22 -8.04 -44.40
N ARG A 431 3.01 -7.54 -44.69
CA ARG A 431 2.09 -8.18 -45.65
C ARG A 431 2.62 -8.20 -47.08
N THR A 432 3.37 -7.16 -47.45
CA THR A 432 3.97 -7.01 -48.79
C THR A 432 5.46 -7.31 -48.82
N ALA A 433 6.05 -7.71 -47.69
CA ALA A 433 7.46 -8.04 -47.60
C ALA A 433 7.76 -9.35 -48.32
N ALA A 434 8.80 -9.36 -49.16
CA ALA A 434 9.27 -10.55 -49.87
C ALA A 434 10.75 -10.79 -49.53
N GLY A 435 11.02 -11.83 -48.74
CA GLY A 435 12.37 -12.21 -48.31
C GLY A 435 12.56 -12.11 -46.79
N PRO A 436 13.76 -12.46 -46.28
CA PRO A 436 13.99 -12.52 -44.85
C PRO A 436 13.72 -11.18 -44.17
N ALA A 437 13.05 -11.21 -43.02
CA ALA A 437 12.72 -10.04 -42.24
C ALA A 437 13.39 -10.10 -40.86
N ALA A 438 13.93 -8.98 -40.39
CA ALA A 438 14.56 -8.91 -39.08
C ALA A 438 14.51 -7.51 -38.48
N LEU A 439 14.39 -7.46 -37.15
CA LEU A 439 14.57 -6.27 -36.33
C LEU A 439 15.98 -6.30 -35.73
N ASP A 440 16.77 -5.29 -36.06
CA ASP A 440 18.08 -5.02 -35.49
C ASP A 440 18.00 -3.83 -34.54
N ALA A 441 18.76 -3.84 -33.44
CA ALA A 441 18.89 -2.69 -32.54
C ALA A 441 20.23 -2.71 -31.80
N ALA A 442 20.67 -1.55 -31.32
CA ALA A 442 21.69 -1.46 -30.30
C ALA A 442 21.00 -1.42 -28.92
N VAL A 443 21.35 -2.34 -28.03
CA VAL A 443 20.82 -2.38 -26.67
C VAL A 443 21.92 -2.30 -25.64
N TRP A 444 21.73 -1.49 -24.61
CA TRP A 444 22.53 -1.50 -23.39
C TRP A 444 21.58 -1.84 -22.24
N TYR A 445 22.00 -2.70 -21.32
CA TYR A 445 21.16 -3.14 -20.22
C TYR A 445 21.97 -3.30 -18.94
N ASP A 446 21.34 -2.96 -17.82
CA ASP A 446 21.77 -3.19 -16.45
C ASP A 446 20.53 -3.56 -15.63
N THR A 447 20.37 -4.86 -15.40
CA THR A 447 19.16 -5.52 -14.86
C THR A 447 19.60 -6.61 -13.89
N GLU A 448 18.76 -6.99 -12.92
CA GLU A 448 19.09 -8.12 -12.04
C GLU A 448 19.24 -9.43 -12.84
N GLN A 449 20.37 -10.10 -12.65
CA GLN A 449 20.67 -11.34 -13.35
C GLN A 449 19.65 -12.43 -13.00
N ASP A 450 18.95 -12.93 -14.02
CA ASP A 450 17.97 -14.01 -13.93
C ASP A 450 16.65 -13.67 -13.19
N TYR A 451 16.39 -12.40 -12.88
CA TYR A 451 15.13 -11.97 -12.25
C TYR A 451 14.44 -10.87 -13.07
N ASP A 452 15.21 -9.90 -13.54
CA ASP A 452 14.76 -8.83 -14.42
C ASP A 452 15.10 -9.14 -15.87
N PHE A 453 14.18 -8.82 -16.79
CA PHE A 453 14.36 -9.22 -18.19
C PHE A 453 13.98 -8.12 -19.18
N LEU A 454 14.86 -7.90 -20.17
CA LEU A 454 14.51 -7.34 -21.47
C LEU A 454 14.04 -8.48 -22.39
N THR A 455 12.84 -8.33 -22.93
CA THR A 455 12.26 -9.23 -23.92
C THR A 455 11.86 -8.45 -25.17
N VAL A 456 11.98 -9.08 -26.34
CA VAL A 456 11.32 -8.60 -27.57
C VAL A 456 10.18 -9.53 -27.87
N GLU A 457 9.00 -8.97 -28.08
CA GLU A 457 7.78 -9.74 -28.23
C GLU A 457 6.98 -9.31 -29.46
N ALA A 458 6.21 -10.23 -30.01
CA ALA A 458 5.29 -9.97 -31.12
C ALA A 458 3.85 -10.33 -30.77
N SER A 459 2.92 -9.56 -31.32
CA SER A 459 1.49 -9.82 -31.27
C SER A 459 0.87 -9.73 -32.66
N THR A 460 -0.02 -10.68 -32.98
CA THR A 460 -0.77 -10.75 -34.24
C THR A 460 -2.25 -10.43 -34.06
N ASP A 461 -2.66 -10.05 -32.84
CA ASP A 461 -4.05 -9.81 -32.45
C ASP A 461 -4.25 -8.46 -31.75
N GLN A 462 -3.47 -7.46 -32.18
CA GLN A 462 -3.53 -6.07 -31.70
C GLN A 462 -3.11 -5.91 -30.23
N GLY A 463 -2.13 -6.70 -29.79
CA GLY A 463 -1.53 -6.59 -28.45
C GLY A 463 -2.30 -7.31 -27.35
N LYS A 464 -3.26 -8.18 -27.69
CA LYS A 464 -4.01 -8.97 -26.70
C LYS A 464 -3.18 -10.13 -26.15
N HIS A 465 -2.43 -10.80 -27.03
CA HIS A 465 -1.46 -11.82 -26.65
C HIS A 465 -0.09 -11.48 -27.23
N TRP A 466 0.95 -11.75 -26.43
CA TRP A 466 2.34 -11.47 -26.79
C TRP A 466 3.18 -12.75 -26.72
N THR A 467 3.99 -12.96 -27.75
CA THR A 467 4.92 -14.09 -27.86
C THR A 467 6.35 -13.56 -27.77
N PRO A 468 7.13 -13.94 -26.74
CA PRO A 468 8.55 -13.62 -26.68
C PRO A 468 9.34 -14.27 -27.82
N LEU A 469 10.21 -13.48 -28.44
CA LEU A 469 10.97 -13.85 -29.64
C LEU A 469 12.42 -14.19 -29.30
N GLY A 470 12.89 -15.30 -29.84
CA GLY A 470 14.31 -15.63 -29.85
C GLY A 470 15.08 -14.76 -30.85
N GLY A 471 16.40 -14.89 -30.85
CA GLY A 471 17.28 -14.12 -31.70
C GLY A 471 18.72 -14.23 -31.22
N THR A 472 19.53 -13.23 -31.56
CA THR A 472 20.91 -13.15 -31.08
C THR A 472 21.26 -11.78 -30.51
N VAL A 473 22.20 -11.77 -29.56
CA VAL A 473 22.88 -10.59 -29.05
C VAL A 473 24.39 -10.77 -29.29
N ASP A 474 25.01 -9.84 -30.02
CA ASP A 474 26.38 -9.97 -30.54
C ASP A 474 26.65 -11.31 -31.27
N GLY A 475 25.62 -11.85 -31.93
CA GLY A 475 25.69 -13.13 -32.66
C GLY A 475 25.56 -14.39 -31.80
N ALA A 476 25.46 -14.26 -30.48
CA ALA A 476 25.15 -15.37 -29.57
C ALA A 476 23.63 -15.46 -29.32
N PRO A 477 23.03 -16.66 -29.17
CA PRO A 477 21.60 -16.78 -28.86
C PRO A 477 21.19 -15.99 -27.62
N ILE A 478 20.01 -15.38 -27.65
CA ILE A 478 19.37 -14.78 -26.47
C ILE A 478 19.12 -15.88 -25.42
N GLY A 479 19.30 -15.53 -24.14
CA GLY A 479 19.03 -16.43 -23.01
C GLY A 479 17.56 -16.69 -22.77
N ASN A 480 17.25 -17.29 -21.63
CA ASN A 480 15.87 -17.56 -21.21
C ASN A 480 15.54 -16.86 -19.89
N THR A 481 14.27 -16.50 -19.75
CA THR A 481 13.65 -16.09 -18.49
C THR A 481 13.38 -17.29 -17.60
N ASN A 482 12.97 -17.02 -16.35
CA ASN A 482 12.50 -18.03 -15.41
C ASN A 482 11.26 -18.80 -15.89
N ALA A 483 10.50 -18.21 -16.83
CA ALA A 483 9.36 -18.86 -17.49
C ALA A 483 9.79 -19.76 -18.68
N ASN A 484 11.09 -19.97 -18.90
CA ASN A 484 11.65 -20.66 -20.06
C ASN A 484 11.25 -20.05 -21.41
N THR A 485 11.10 -18.72 -21.45
CA THR A 485 10.88 -17.96 -22.69
C THR A 485 12.11 -17.10 -23.00
N PRO A 486 12.37 -16.71 -24.26
CA PRO A 486 13.50 -15.84 -24.60
C PRO A 486 13.55 -14.53 -23.81
N GLY A 487 14.73 -14.15 -23.32
CA GLY A 487 14.97 -12.88 -22.61
C GLY A 487 16.44 -12.61 -22.28
N LEU A 488 16.79 -11.34 -22.08
CA LEU A 488 18.11 -10.88 -21.65
C LEU A 488 18.05 -10.35 -20.22
N SER A 489 19.02 -10.74 -19.39
CA SER A 489 19.19 -10.29 -18.00
C SER A 489 20.65 -9.96 -17.71
N GLY A 490 20.92 -9.38 -16.54
CA GLY A 490 22.27 -9.01 -16.09
C GLY A 490 22.70 -7.62 -16.59
N SER A 491 24.01 -7.42 -16.71
CA SER A 491 24.60 -6.12 -17.07
C SER A 491 25.53 -6.20 -18.28
N SER A 492 25.48 -5.16 -19.12
CA SER A 492 26.36 -4.96 -20.26
C SER A 492 27.30 -3.76 -20.02
N VAL A 493 28.59 -3.93 -20.34
CA VAL A 493 29.57 -2.83 -20.21
C VAL A 493 29.44 -1.81 -21.34
N SER A 494 29.01 -2.26 -22.52
CA SER A 494 28.81 -1.46 -23.72
C SER A 494 27.57 -1.92 -24.46
N TYR A 495 27.08 -1.10 -25.39
CA TYR A 495 26.04 -1.48 -26.32
C TYR A 495 26.32 -2.82 -27.01
N ARG A 496 25.26 -3.61 -27.14
CA ARG A 496 25.21 -4.94 -27.74
C ARG A 496 24.30 -4.90 -28.97
N LYS A 497 24.64 -5.67 -29.99
CA LYS A 497 23.86 -5.74 -31.23
C LYS A 497 22.80 -6.83 -31.12
N LEU A 498 21.56 -6.40 -30.98
CA LEU A 498 20.40 -7.27 -30.97
C LEU A 498 19.94 -7.57 -32.41
N HIS A 499 19.61 -8.81 -32.69
CA HIS A 499 19.03 -9.27 -33.96
C HIS A 499 17.89 -10.24 -33.70
N ILE A 500 16.68 -9.88 -34.10
CA ILE A 500 15.46 -10.67 -33.95
C ILE A 500 14.91 -11.04 -35.34
N PRO A 501 14.94 -12.34 -35.73
CA PRO A 501 14.34 -12.79 -36.98
C PRO A 501 12.82 -12.74 -36.90
N LEU A 502 12.18 -12.27 -37.99
CA LEU A 502 10.74 -12.09 -38.11
C LEU A 502 10.14 -12.86 -39.30
N ASP A 503 10.88 -13.82 -39.85
CA ASP A 503 10.44 -14.61 -41.01
C ASP A 503 9.10 -15.33 -40.79
N GLY A 504 8.84 -15.76 -39.55
CA GLY A 504 7.58 -16.39 -39.15
C GLY A 504 6.35 -15.47 -39.22
N TYR A 505 6.57 -14.17 -39.41
CA TYR A 505 5.55 -13.13 -39.46
C TYR A 505 5.36 -12.49 -40.84
N LEU A 506 6.08 -12.98 -41.87
CA LEU A 506 5.86 -12.56 -43.25
C LEU A 506 4.40 -12.77 -43.67
N GLY A 507 3.86 -11.82 -44.44
CA GLY A 507 2.47 -11.86 -44.88
C GLY A 507 1.45 -11.36 -43.84
N GLN A 508 1.90 -10.90 -42.66
CA GLN A 508 1.04 -10.44 -41.57
C GLN A 508 1.31 -8.98 -41.21
N GLN A 509 0.34 -8.36 -40.53
CA GLN A 509 0.57 -7.15 -39.76
C GLN A 509 0.86 -7.58 -38.32
N VAL A 510 1.95 -7.07 -37.74
CA VAL A 510 2.43 -7.49 -36.42
C VAL A 510 2.70 -6.27 -35.57
N ARG A 511 2.35 -6.34 -34.30
CA ARG A 511 2.81 -5.37 -33.30
C ARG A 511 4.02 -5.93 -32.60
N LEU A 512 5.14 -5.20 -32.62
CA LEU A 512 6.37 -5.54 -31.91
C LEU A 512 6.48 -4.70 -30.65
N ARG A 513 7.10 -5.23 -29.60
CA ARG A 513 7.53 -4.43 -28.45
C ARG A 513 8.88 -4.86 -27.89
N PHE A 514 9.64 -3.88 -27.41
CA PHE A 514 10.62 -4.10 -26.35
C PHE A 514 9.87 -4.04 -25.03
N HIS A 515 10.11 -4.99 -24.13
CA HIS A 515 9.41 -5.10 -22.86
C HIS A 515 10.42 -5.39 -21.75
N VAL A 516 10.41 -4.54 -20.72
CA VAL A 516 11.29 -4.63 -19.56
C VAL A 516 10.42 -4.85 -18.34
N ALA A 517 10.62 -5.98 -17.68
CA ALA A 517 9.95 -6.33 -16.44
C ALA A 517 10.97 -6.56 -15.33
N SER A 518 10.69 -6.04 -14.13
CA SER A 518 11.47 -6.31 -12.91
C SER A 518 10.63 -6.93 -11.81
N ASP A 519 11.31 -7.66 -10.92
CA ASP A 519 10.69 -8.22 -9.73
C ASP A 519 10.50 -7.15 -8.64
N SER A 520 10.04 -7.55 -7.45
CA SER A 520 9.75 -6.62 -6.35
C SER A 520 10.97 -6.28 -5.49
N ASN A 521 12.19 -6.60 -5.91
CA ASN A 521 13.36 -6.63 -5.05
C ASN A 521 14.52 -5.75 -5.52
N THR A 522 15.53 -6.30 -6.17
CA THR A 522 16.73 -5.52 -6.52
C THR A 522 16.67 -5.19 -7.99
N HIS A 523 16.75 -3.91 -8.35
CA HIS A 523 16.76 -3.50 -9.75
C HIS A 523 18.12 -2.92 -10.19
N GLY A 524 18.44 -3.08 -11.47
CA GLY A 524 19.55 -2.37 -12.12
C GLY A 524 19.13 -1.00 -12.68
N LYS A 525 20.01 -0.33 -13.43
CA LYS A 525 19.73 0.99 -14.03
C LYS A 525 18.74 0.98 -15.22
N GLY A 526 18.26 -0.21 -15.62
CA GLY A 526 17.32 -0.40 -16.71
C GLY A 526 18.00 -0.66 -18.06
N VAL A 527 17.28 -0.37 -19.14
CA VAL A 527 17.63 -0.71 -20.51
C VAL A 527 17.62 0.53 -21.38
N LEU A 528 18.62 0.65 -22.25
CA LEU A 528 18.67 1.59 -23.35
C LEU A 528 18.47 0.86 -24.68
N VAL A 529 17.68 1.45 -25.56
CA VAL A 529 17.45 0.97 -26.93
C VAL A 529 17.74 2.11 -27.90
N ASP A 530 18.56 1.85 -28.90
CA ASP A 530 18.99 2.81 -29.90
C ASP A 530 19.26 2.13 -31.25
N ALA A 531 19.41 2.91 -32.32
CA ALA A 531 19.67 2.45 -33.70
C ALA A 531 18.73 1.31 -34.15
N VAL A 532 17.43 1.41 -33.83
CA VAL A 532 16.45 0.39 -34.17
C VAL A 532 16.20 0.40 -35.66
N LYS A 533 16.27 -0.75 -36.31
CA LYS A 533 16.09 -0.90 -37.76
C LYS A 533 15.31 -2.16 -38.07
N LEU A 534 14.29 -2.04 -38.90
CA LEU A 534 13.60 -3.20 -39.47
C LEU A 534 13.93 -3.32 -40.95
N THR A 535 14.38 -4.51 -41.36
CA THR A 535 14.61 -4.83 -42.76
C THR A 535 13.74 -6.01 -43.20
N ALA A 536 13.34 -6.02 -44.47
CA ALA A 536 12.73 -7.17 -45.12
C ALA A 536 13.17 -7.27 -46.58
N GLY A 537 13.63 -8.45 -47.01
CA GLY A 537 14.11 -8.65 -48.38
C GLY A 537 15.28 -7.73 -48.76
N GLY A 538 16.10 -7.33 -47.78
CA GLY A 538 17.20 -6.36 -47.96
C GLY A 538 16.76 -4.89 -48.05
N THR A 539 15.47 -4.59 -47.95
CA THR A 539 14.93 -3.23 -47.91
C THR A 539 14.73 -2.79 -46.47
N GLU A 540 15.15 -1.57 -46.14
CA GLU A 540 14.83 -0.95 -44.85
C GLU A 540 13.38 -0.48 -44.86
N LEU A 541 12.58 -1.02 -43.94
CA LEU A 541 11.18 -0.64 -43.75
C LEU A 541 11.06 0.57 -42.84
N PHE A 542 11.90 0.65 -41.80
CA PHE A 542 12.09 1.85 -40.98
C PHE A 542 13.42 1.79 -40.22
N ALA A 543 13.87 2.96 -39.75
CA ALA A 543 14.93 3.13 -38.78
C ALA A 543 14.56 4.21 -37.75
N ASP A 544 15.03 4.06 -36.50
CA ASP A 544 14.79 4.98 -35.40
C ASP A 544 15.95 4.99 -34.38
N GLY A 545 16.61 6.13 -34.21
CA GLY A 545 17.59 6.41 -33.16
C GLY A 545 17.07 7.39 -32.10
N ALA A 546 15.76 7.38 -31.83
CA ALA A 546 15.08 8.27 -30.87
C ALA A 546 15.16 9.80 -31.13
N GLU A 547 15.69 10.22 -32.29
CA GLU A 547 15.92 11.64 -32.57
C GLU A 547 14.63 12.44 -32.85
N ASN A 548 13.63 11.77 -33.44
CA ASN A 548 12.47 12.41 -34.08
C ASN A 548 11.15 12.14 -33.33
N GLY A 549 11.16 12.37 -32.01
CA GLY A 549 9.99 12.13 -31.16
C GLY A 549 9.59 10.65 -31.13
N PRO A 550 8.30 10.31 -30.96
CA PRO A 550 7.89 8.91 -30.86
C PRO A 550 8.11 8.08 -32.13
N ASN A 551 8.24 8.70 -33.31
CA ASN A 551 8.43 8.02 -34.60
C ASN A 551 7.50 6.80 -34.84
N GLY A 552 6.25 6.84 -34.34
CA GLY A 552 5.24 5.77 -34.40
C GLY A 552 5.43 4.63 -33.38
N TRP A 553 6.31 4.79 -32.41
CA TRP A 553 6.32 4.03 -31.17
C TRP A 553 5.25 4.53 -30.20
N THR A 554 4.68 3.59 -29.45
CA THR A 554 3.86 3.83 -28.27
C THR A 554 4.66 3.39 -27.06
N ALA A 555 5.09 4.35 -26.25
CA ALA A 555 5.82 4.08 -25.02
C ALA A 555 4.85 3.92 -23.84
N ASN A 556 5.04 2.85 -23.08
CA ASN A 556 4.55 2.68 -21.73
C ASN A 556 5.75 2.67 -20.79
N GLY A 557 5.97 3.75 -20.04
CA GLY A 557 7.10 3.92 -19.12
C GLY A 557 8.46 4.24 -19.77
N PHE A 558 8.71 3.80 -21.01
CA PHE A 558 9.88 4.23 -21.77
C PHE A 558 9.88 5.75 -22.02
N THR A 559 11.07 6.36 -21.97
CA THR A 559 11.27 7.80 -22.27
C THR A 559 12.48 8.00 -23.18
N VAL A 560 12.51 9.11 -23.93
CA VAL A 560 13.69 9.52 -24.68
C VAL A 560 14.57 10.40 -23.79
N ILE A 561 15.84 10.04 -23.64
CA ILE A 561 16.83 10.82 -22.90
C ILE A 561 17.89 11.40 -23.85
N THR A 562 18.58 12.45 -23.42
CA THR A 562 19.67 13.10 -24.18
C THR A 562 21.01 12.82 -23.51
N GLY A 563 21.99 12.33 -24.28
CA GLY A 563 23.28 11.92 -23.73
C GLY A 563 23.16 10.77 -22.72
N ARG A 564 24.14 10.66 -21.82
CA ARG A 564 24.29 9.54 -20.87
C ARG A 564 23.56 9.67 -19.53
N THR A 565 22.87 10.78 -19.27
CA THR A 565 22.26 11.02 -17.95
C THR A 565 20.76 11.15 -18.09
N ALA A 566 20.02 10.24 -17.46
CA ALA A 566 18.60 10.38 -17.26
C ALA A 566 18.33 11.18 -15.99
N VAL A 567 17.43 12.17 -16.06
CA VAL A 567 16.99 12.95 -14.90
C VAL A 567 15.48 12.77 -14.75
N LYS A 568 15.07 12.26 -13.58
CA LYS A 568 13.66 12.11 -13.22
C LYS A 568 13.29 13.17 -12.19
N GLN A 569 12.17 13.84 -12.43
CA GLN A 569 11.60 14.84 -11.53
C GLN A 569 10.59 14.14 -10.61
N HIS A 570 10.64 14.45 -9.33
CA HIS A 570 9.80 13.85 -8.29
C HIS A 570 9.02 14.95 -7.57
N PRO A 571 7.71 15.06 -7.81
CA PRO A 571 6.86 15.96 -7.05
C PRO A 571 6.96 15.72 -5.55
N ARG A 572 7.00 16.80 -4.78
CA ARG A 572 7.04 16.74 -3.33
C ARG A 572 6.29 17.92 -2.73
N ALA A 573 5.79 17.76 -1.52
CA ALA A 573 5.03 18.79 -0.82
C ALA A 573 5.13 18.65 0.69
N TYR A 574 4.93 19.75 1.41
CA TYR A 574 4.56 19.66 2.82
C TYR A 574 3.04 19.60 2.98
N LEU A 575 2.56 18.76 3.90
CA LEU A 575 1.19 18.84 4.41
C LEU A 575 1.22 19.28 5.87
N ALA A 576 0.55 20.39 6.18
CA ALA A 576 0.42 20.90 7.54
C ALA A 576 -1.02 20.69 8.04
N GLU A 577 -1.22 19.77 8.98
CA GLU A 577 -2.55 19.45 9.53
C GLU A 577 -2.68 19.79 11.01
N ASN A 578 -3.88 20.17 11.45
CA ASN A 578 -4.15 20.58 12.83
C ASN A 578 -4.64 19.39 13.68
N ARG A 579 -3.70 18.65 14.29
CA ARG A 579 -3.99 17.48 15.14
C ARG A 579 -4.50 17.91 16.51
N ARG A 580 -5.68 17.41 16.88
CA ARG A 580 -6.32 17.64 18.18
C ARG A 580 -6.92 16.36 18.75
N TYR A 581 -7.17 16.36 20.05
CA TYR A 581 -7.92 15.36 20.78
C TYR A 581 -9.43 15.51 20.52
N THR A 582 -9.80 15.38 19.26
CA THR A 582 -11.17 15.41 18.74
C THR A 582 -11.43 14.18 17.90
N GLY A 583 -12.69 13.80 17.70
CA GLY A 583 -13.02 12.60 16.92
C GLY A 583 -12.24 11.37 17.42
N TYR A 584 -11.62 10.64 16.49
CA TYR A 584 -10.74 9.50 16.81
C TYR A 584 -9.33 9.95 17.25
N GLY A 585 -8.88 11.16 16.87
CA GLY A 585 -7.67 11.79 17.40
C GLY A 585 -7.65 11.97 18.91
N ALA A 586 -8.82 11.93 19.58
CA ALA A 586 -8.92 11.91 21.04
C ALA A 586 -8.19 10.72 21.69
N PHE A 587 -8.07 9.59 20.98
CA PHE A 587 -7.39 8.40 21.49
C PHE A 587 -5.87 8.55 21.53
N LEU A 588 -5.27 9.54 20.86
CA LEU A 588 -3.85 9.86 20.99
C LEU A 588 -3.46 10.30 22.41
N LYS A 589 -4.43 10.79 23.20
CA LYS A 589 -4.17 11.25 24.57
C LYS A 589 -3.86 10.10 25.54
N THR A 590 -4.46 8.94 25.33
CA THR A 590 -4.44 7.82 26.30
C THR A 590 -4.19 6.46 25.68
N GLY A 591 -4.20 6.37 24.35
CA GLY A 591 -4.09 5.12 23.62
C GLY A 591 -2.65 4.67 23.33
N PRO A 592 -1.69 5.56 22.99
CA PRO A 592 -0.31 5.15 22.78
C PRO A 592 0.22 4.41 24.00
N TYR A 593 1.04 3.38 23.76
CA TYR A 593 1.48 2.48 24.82
C TYR A 593 2.93 2.02 24.66
N ASN A 594 3.53 1.59 25.78
CA ASN A 594 4.91 1.13 25.87
C ASN A 594 5.01 -0.10 26.79
N PHE A 595 5.76 -1.11 26.35
CA PHE A 595 6.05 -2.31 27.15
C PHE A 595 7.16 -2.03 28.18
N GLY A 596 6.80 -1.31 29.25
CA GLY A 596 7.75 -0.87 30.27
C GLY A 596 8.17 -1.92 31.30
N TYR A 597 7.52 -3.09 31.32
CA TYR A 597 7.72 -4.14 32.32
C TYR A 597 8.47 -5.36 31.79
N GLY A 598 9.16 -5.22 30.64
CA GLY A 598 10.02 -6.27 30.09
C GLY A 598 11.03 -6.78 31.12
N GLY A 599 11.12 -8.11 31.28
CA GLY A 599 11.98 -8.77 32.28
C GLY A 599 11.38 -8.85 33.69
N VAL A 600 10.20 -8.27 33.94
CA VAL A 600 9.47 -8.43 35.20
C VAL A 600 8.56 -9.65 35.12
N ALA A 601 8.78 -10.62 36.01
CA ALA A 601 8.04 -11.88 36.01
C ALA A 601 6.52 -11.65 36.06
N GLY A 602 5.81 -12.27 35.11
CA GLY A 602 4.35 -12.22 35.00
C GLY A 602 3.77 -10.93 34.42
N LYS A 603 4.60 -9.96 33.99
CA LYS A 603 4.14 -8.64 33.52
C LYS A 603 4.45 -8.33 32.05
N ALA A 604 4.59 -9.36 31.23
CA ALA A 604 4.89 -9.20 29.80
C ALA A 604 3.83 -8.35 29.07
N ASN A 605 2.56 -8.45 29.49
CA ASN A 605 1.43 -7.73 28.90
C ASN A 605 0.98 -6.53 29.75
N VAL A 606 1.85 -6.02 30.62
CA VAL A 606 1.60 -4.75 31.30
C VAL A 606 2.25 -3.63 30.51
N VAL A 607 1.44 -2.71 30.02
CA VAL A 607 1.87 -1.53 29.26
C VAL A 607 1.60 -0.24 30.01
N ASP A 608 2.48 0.73 29.80
CA ASP A 608 2.22 2.14 30.13
C ASP A 608 1.36 2.75 29.02
N ASN A 609 0.52 3.72 29.37
CA ASN A 609 -0.11 4.61 28.39
C ASN A 609 0.44 6.03 28.52
N TYR A 610 0.61 6.72 27.38
CA TYR A 610 1.14 8.08 27.34
C TYR A 610 0.53 8.91 26.21
N PRO A 611 0.54 10.26 26.32
CA PRO A 611 -0.08 11.13 25.32
C PRO A 611 0.86 11.43 24.16
N TYR A 612 0.39 11.20 22.93
CA TYR A 612 0.90 11.88 21.74
C TYR A 612 0.34 13.30 21.70
N GLN A 613 1.18 14.31 21.52
CA GLN A 613 0.84 15.73 21.71
C GLN A 613 -0.15 16.26 20.65
N GLU A 614 -0.76 17.41 20.95
CA GLU A 614 -1.58 18.15 19.99
C GLU A 614 -0.77 19.30 19.39
N GLY A 615 -0.91 19.55 18.09
CA GLY A 615 -0.27 20.68 17.42
C GLY A 615 -0.59 20.70 15.93
N VAL A 616 0.17 21.50 15.19
CA VAL A 616 0.27 21.38 13.74
C VAL A 616 1.30 20.30 13.44
N LEU A 617 0.85 19.17 12.91
CA LEU A 617 1.74 18.10 12.45
C LEU A 617 2.11 18.38 10.99
N LEU A 618 3.40 18.42 10.71
CA LEU A 618 3.93 18.62 9.37
C LEU A 618 4.39 17.29 8.79
N TRP A 619 4.02 17.03 7.55
CA TRP A 619 4.42 15.85 6.80
C TRP A 619 5.21 16.27 5.56
N LEU A 620 6.28 15.56 5.22
CA LEU A 620 6.93 15.64 3.91
C LEU A 620 6.44 14.49 3.05
N TRP A 621 5.73 14.81 1.98
CA TRP A 621 5.38 13.89 0.89
C TRP A 621 6.45 13.99 -0.20
N ASP A 622 7.14 12.89 -0.50
CA ASP A 622 8.15 12.84 -1.57
C ASP A 622 7.92 11.62 -2.48
N THR A 623 7.55 11.88 -3.74
CA THR A 623 7.23 10.82 -4.71
C THR A 623 8.46 10.09 -5.25
N SER A 624 9.68 10.48 -4.86
CA SER A 624 10.87 9.69 -5.17
C SER A 624 10.91 8.36 -4.42
N TYR A 625 10.03 8.17 -3.42
CA TYR A 625 9.92 6.95 -2.63
C TYR A 625 8.53 6.33 -2.82
N GLY A 626 8.49 4.99 -2.93
CA GLY A 626 7.24 4.22 -2.97
C GLY A 626 6.78 3.71 -1.60
N ASP A 627 7.63 3.84 -0.58
CA ASP A 627 7.47 3.24 0.75
C ASP A 627 8.05 4.13 1.87
N ASN A 628 7.86 3.74 3.13
CA ASN A 628 8.43 4.39 4.31
C ASN A 628 9.45 3.49 5.05
N ASN A 629 10.19 2.64 4.33
CA ASN A 629 11.23 1.76 4.87
C ASN A 629 12.52 2.54 5.17
N THR A 630 12.45 3.47 6.12
CA THR A 630 13.55 4.39 6.49
C THR A 630 14.81 3.69 6.99
N LYS A 631 14.77 2.38 7.25
CA LYS A 631 15.96 1.57 7.48
C LYS A 631 16.86 1.49 6.24
N ASP A 632 16.26 1.41 5.06
CA ASP A 632 16.98 1.28 3.78
C ASP A 632 17.40 2.66 3.27
N HIS A 633 16.57 3.68 3.52
CA HIS A 633 16.82 5.06 3.14
C HIS A 633 16.61 6.04 4.32
N PRO A 634 17.52 6.07 5.33
CA PRO A 634 17.36 6.92 6.51
C PRO A 634 17.11 8.40 6.17
N GLY A 635 16.01 8.94 6.71
CA GLY A 635 15.56 10.30 6.45
C GLY A 635 14.66 10.49 5.22
N GLY A 636 14.51 9.49 4.36
CA GLY A 636 13.66 9.50 3.17
C GLY A 636 12.45 8.58 3.33
N GLY A 637 11.39 8.82 2.56
CA GLY A 637 10.18 8.01 2.58
C GLY A 637 9.05 8.68 1.80
N LEU A 638 8.03 7.90 1.44
CA LEU A 638 6.85 8.33 0.71
C LEU A 638 6.15 9.47 1.45
N ILE A 639 5.88 9.33 2.74
CA ILE A 639 5.20 10.33 3.56
C ILE A 639 5.62 10.20 5.03
N LEU A 640 6.40 11.16 5.53
CA LEU A 640 6.94 11.11 6.89
C LEU A 640 6.59 12.38 7.69
N PRO A 641 6.10 12.25 8.95
CA PRO A 641 5.91 13.40 9.81
C PRO A 641 7.27 13.92 10.30
N ILE A 642 7.38 15.23 10.37
CA ILE A 642 8.56 15.97 10.79
C ILE A 642 8.45 16.23 12.29
N ASP A 643 9.47 15.79 13.03
CA ASP A 643 9.51 15.94 14.47
C ASP A 643 10.03 17.32 14.88
N ALA A 644 9.21 18.09 15.62
CA ALA A 644 9.60 19.38 16.18
C ALA A 644 10.67 19.27 17.28
N HIS A 645 10.79 18.11 17.93
CA HIS A 645 11.71 17.83 19.04
C HIS A 645 12.57 16.58 18.75
N PRO A 646 13.41 16.58 17.70
CA PRO A 646 14.09 15.36 17.24
C PRO A 646 15.19 14.84 18.20
N THR A 647 15.37 15.45 19.37
CA THR A 647 16.41 15.05 20.33
C THR A 647 16.00 13.74 21.01
N PRO A 648 16.82 12.67 20.99
CA PRO A 648 16.40 11.38 21.49
C PRO A 648 16.19 11.35 23.00
N ILE A 649 15.05 10.80 23.39
CA ILE A 649 14.69 10.50 24.77
C ILE A 649 15.42 9.25 25.22
N ARG A 650 16.03 9.32 26.41
CA ARG A 650 16.77 8.22 27.03
C ARG A 650 16.24 7.91 28.43
N PHE A 651 16.30 6.64 28.78
CA PHE A 651 16.15 6.21 30.17
C PHE A 651 17.38 6.61 31.00
N ALA A 652 17.26 6.55 32.33
CA ALA A 652 18.32 6.96 33.26
C ALA A 652 19.66 6.20 33.09
N ASP A 653 19.63 5.02 32.48
CA ASP A 653 20.83 4.22 32.16
C ASP A 653 21.46 4.57 30.79
N GLY A 654 20.93 5.58 30.10
CA GLY A 654 21.41 6.06 28.80
C GLY A 654 20.85 5.31 27.59
N SER A 655 20.10 4.22 27.78
CA SER A 655 19.43 3.52 26.68
C SER A 655 18.29 4.34 26.08
N LEU A 656 18.05 4.16 24.78
CA LEU A 656 16.96 4.85 24.07
C LEU A 656 15.59 4.33 24.50
N VAL A 657 14.64 5.26 24.58
CA VAL A 657 13.22 4.92 24.55
C VAL A 657 12.86 4.40 23.14
N ASN A 658 11.85 3.52 23.04
CA ASN A 658 11.41 2.96 21.76
C ASN A 658 10.95 4.06 20.78
N GLY A 659 11.04 3.82 19.46
CA GLY A 659 10.82 4.84 18.44
C GLY A 659 9.42 5.47 18.46
N ARG A 660 8.36 4.68 18.73
CA ARG A 660 7.01 5.21 18.93
C ARG A 660 6.99 6.31 20.00
N ALA A 661 7.57 6.04 21.18
CA ALA A 661 7.61 7.03 22.24
C ALA A 661 8.59 8.21 22.00
N GLN A 662 9.48 8.13 21.01
CA GLN A 662 10.30 9.29 20.59
C GLN A 662 9.43 10.33 19.87
N THR A 663 8.57 9.89 18.95
CA THR A 663 7.81 10.77 18.04
C THR A 663 6.55 11.40 18.63
N PHE A 664 6.36 11.27 19.95
CA PHE A 664 5.11 11.65 20.62
C PHE A 664 4.85 13.17 20.56
N ASP A 665 5.89 13.97 20.41
CA ASP A 665 5.91 15.43 20.43
C ASP A 665 6.33 16.07 19.09
N ALA A 666 6.17 15.31 18.01
CA ALA A 666 6.37 15.80 16.65
C ALA A 666 5.59 17.10 16.29
N PRO A 667 4.38 17.38 16.81
CA PRO A 667 3.63 18.57 16.38
C PRO A 667 4.26 19.90 16.80
N PHE A 668 4.26 20.86 15.88
CA PHE A 668 4.62 22.26 16.12
C PHE A 668 3.46 22.98 16.82
N SER A 669 3.74 23.74 17.87
CA SER A 669 2.68 24.41 18.64
C SER A 669 3.14 25.65 19.40
N LEU A 670 2.19 26.37 20.00
CA LEU A 670 2.45 27.49 20.92
C LEU A 670 2.49 27.07 22.39
N LYS A 671 2.41 25.76 22.67
CA LYS A 671 2.33 25.21 24.03
C LYS A 671 3.48 24.22 24.28
N PRO A 672 4.01 24.16 25.50
CA PRO A 672 4.98 23.13 25.85
C PRO A 672 4.35 21.74 25.81
N THR A 673 5.17 20.71 25.62
CA THR A 673 4.72 19.32 25.62
C THR A 673 4.28 18.89 27.02
N THR A 674 3.45 17.85 27.13
CA THR A 674 2.97 17.34 28.42
C THR A 674 3.92 16.27 28.94
N ALA A 675 4.46 16.46 30.15
CA ALA A 675 5.28 15.47 30.82
C ALA A 675 4.48 14.21 31.23
N PHE A 676 5.06 13.03 31.04
CA PHE A 676 4.44 11.72 31.34
C PHE A 676 5.46 10.75 31.96
N THR A 677 5.02 9.54 32.31
CA THR A 677 5.87 8.52 32.94
C THR A 677 5.81 7.24 32.13
N LEU A 678 6.97 6.67 31.85
CA LEU A 678 7.14 5.33 31.32
C LEU A 678 7.80 4.44 32.37
N HIS A 679 7.78 3.13 32.18
CA HIS A 679 8.61 2.20 32.92
C HIS A 679 9.67 1.57 32.03
N LYS A 680 10.77 1.15 32.65
CA LYS A 680 11.75 0.23 32.06
C LYS A 680 12.09 -0.85 33.08
N GLY A 681 11.85 -2.11 32.75
CA GLY A 681 11.97 -3.20 33.71
C GLY A 681 11.13 -2.99 34.98
N GLY A 682 9.98 -2.29 34.84
CA GLY A 682 9.11 -1.93 35.95
C GLY A 682 9.58 -0.76 36.82
N VAL A 683 10.67 -0.08 36.46
CA VAL A 683 11.15 1.13 37.14
C VAL A 683 10.60 2.37 36.44
N ALA A 684 9.91 3.23 37.19
CA ALA A 684 9.31 4.45 36.66
C ALA A 684 10.38 5.47 36.23
N VAL A 685 10.20 6.05 35.05
CA VAL A 685 11.03 7.09 34.45
C VAL A 685 10.14 8.23 33.98
N ARG A 686 10.40 9.43 34.49
CA ARG A 686 9.65 10.63 34.12
C ARG A 686 10.24 11.22 32.83
N ILE A 687 9.40 11.37 31.82
CA ILE A 687 9.72 12.16 30.63
C ILE A 687 9.25 13.60 30.90
N PRO A 688 10.17 14.59 30.89
CA PRO A 688 9.84 15.98 31.23
C PRO A 688 9.03 16.65 30.11
N SER A 689 8.56 17.86 30.41
CA SER A 689 7.92 18.75 29.45
C SER A 689 9.01 19.53 28.72
N GLU A 690 8.85 19.72 27.42
CA GLU A 690 9.75 20.48 26.56
C GLU A 690 9.10 21.81 26.13
N PRO A 691 9.91 22.87 25.90
CA PRO A 691 9.41 24.15 25.42
C PRO A 691 8.66 24.02 24.08
N ALA A 692 7.72 24.92 23.83
CA ALA A 692 7.00 24.95 22.56
C ALA A 692 7.94 25.26 21.37
N VAL A 693 7.75 24.55 20.26
CA VAL A 693 8.41 24.84 18.97
C VAL A 693 7.34 25.25 17.95
N PRO A 694 7.17 26.55 17.66
CA PRO A 694 6.10 27.02 16.77
C PRO A 694 6.53 27.17 15.31
N VAL A 695 7.82 27.02 14.99
CA VAL A 695 8.38 27.33 13.67
C VAL A 695 9.09 26.12 13.10
N PHE A 696 8.67 25.72 11.92
CA PHE A 696 9.41 24.86 11.02
C PHE A 696 10.20 25.70 10.00
N SER A 697 11.43 25.30 9.70
CA SER A 697 12.31 25.91 8.70
C SER A 697 13.06 24.82 7.95
N ASP A 698 12.94 24.79 6.64
CA ASP A 698 13.57 23.75 5.82
C ASP A 698 15.09 23.97 5.61
N HIS A 699 15.63 25.15 5.92
CA HIS A 699 17.08 25.40 6.02
C HIS A 699 17.82 24.50 7.02
N THR A 700 17.12 23.81 7.92
CA THR A 700 17.75 22.84 8.82
C THR A 700 18.32 21.63 8.06
N GLY A 701 17.80 21.32 6.87
CA GLY A 701 18.24 20.20 6.03
C GLY A 701 17.82 18.80 6.53
N ALA A 702 17.73 18.61 7.85
CA ALA A 702 17.13 17.42 8.45
C ALA A 702 16.57 17.72 9.84
N TYR A 703 15.43 17.11 10.15
CA TYR A 703 14.87 17.03 11.50
C TYR A 703 15.07 15.61 11.99
N GLY A 704 16.07 15.40 12.84
CA GLY A 704 16.43 14.08 13.34
C GLY A 704 17.77 14.08 14.07
N ASP A 705 18.08 12.94 14.71
CA ASP A 705 19.34 12.72 15.42
C ASP A 705 20.03 11.46 14.90
N PRO A 706 21.37 11.46 14.74
CA PRO A 706 22.13 10.29 14.30
C PRO A 706 21.98 9.04 15.17
N ALA A 707 21.55 9.16 16.43
CA ALA A 707 21.27 8.03 17.31
C ALA A 707 19.93 7.33 17.01
N THR A 708 19.02 8.00 16.30
CA THR A 708 17.73 7.46 15.85
C THR A 708 17.48 7.79 14.37
N PRO A 709 18.37 7.34 13.46
CA PRO A 709 18.37 7.80 12.07
C PRO A 709 17.12 7.38 11.29
N GLN A 710 16.44 6.32 11.71
CA GLN A 710 15.18 5.83 11.10
C GLN A 710 13.98 6.75 11.39
N LEU A 711 14.07 7.60 12.42
CA LEU A 711 13.02 8.57 12.78
C LEU A 711 13.29 9.96 12.20
N ALA A 712 14.46 10.16 11.60
CA ALA A 712 14.81 11.44 10.99
C ALA A 712 13.97 11.69 9.72
N VAL A 713 13.82 12.96 9.37
CA VAL A 713 13.28 13.39 8.07
C VAL A 713 14.24 14.39 7.45
N LYS A 714 14.79 14.06 6.28
CA LYS A 714 15.61 14.97 5.48
C LYS A 714 14.68 15.89 4.71
N VAL A 715 14.80 17.19 4.99
CA VAL A 715 13.93 18.20 4.37
C VAL A 715 14.70 18.93 3.27
N PRO A 716 14.08 19.21 2.12
CA PRO A 716 14.74 19.95 1.06
C PRO A 716 14.90 21.43 1.45
N ASP A 717 16.00 22.06 1.06
CA ASP A 717 16.12 23.51 1.18
C ASP A 717 15.36 24.18 0.02
N THR A 718 14.13 24.59 0.29
CA THR A 718 13.25 25.30 -0.65
C THR A 718 12.95 26.73 -0.19
N ASN A 719 13.68 27.21 0.82
CA ASN A 719 13.42 28.49 1.49
C ASN A 719 11.97 28.56 2.02
N THR A 720 11.50 27.49 2.66
CA THR A 720 10.14 27.37 3.21
C THR A 720 10.15 27.36 4.73
N LYS A 721 9.37 28.29 5.30
CA LYS A 721 9.03 28.36 6.72
C LYS A 721 7.53 28.20 6.90
N ILE A 722 7.16 27.37 7.88
CA ILE A 722 5.77 27.17 8.30
C ILE A 722 5.70 27.49 9.81
N GLU A 723 4.90 28.49 10.17
CA GLU A 723 4.83 29.03 11.54
C GLU A 723 3.40 28.95 12.09
N VAL A 724 3.25 28.38 13.28
CA VAL A 724 2.03 28.45 14.08
C VAL A 724 1.97 29.82 14.75
N VAL A 725 1.06 30.70 14.30
CA VAL A 725 0.99 32.09 14.78
C VAL A 725 -0.14 32.33 15.77
N ARG A 726 -1.18 31.48 15.76
CA ARG A 726 -2.32 31.64 16.66
C ARG A 726 -3.04 30.32 16.90
N GLU A 727 -3.40 30.04 18.15
CA GLU A 727 -4.29 28.95 18.51
C GLU A 727 -5.47 29.51 19.32
N THR A 728 -6.70 29.20 18.91
CA THR A 728 -7.92 29.63 19.58
C THR A 728 -8.85 28.44 19.82
N GLN A 729 -9.79 28.57 20.75
CA GLN A 729 -10.73 27.50 21.11
C GLN A 729 -10.01 26.19 21.50
N GLY A 730 -8.94 26.30 22.30
CA GLY A 730 -8.12 25.15 22.68
C GLY A 730 -7.26 24.57 21.54
N GLY A 731 -7.11 25.27 20.41
CA GLY A 731 -6.39 24.79 19.23
C GLY A 731 -7.30 24.24 18.13
N ARG A 732 -8.62 24.13 18.38
CA ARG A 732 -9.58 23.69 17.35
C ARG A 732 -9.61 24.61 16.12
N VAL A 733 -9.22 25.88 16.31
CA VAL A 733 -8.94 26.80 15.23
C VAL A 733 -7.50 27.29 15.38
N THR A 734 -6.64 26.87 14.45
CA THR A 734 -5.22 27.22 14.42
C THR A 734 -4.87 28.01 13.17
N THR A 735 -4.12 29.09 13.31
CA THR A 735 -3.64 29.89 12.19
C THR A 735 -2.17 29.57 11.94
N VAL A 736 -1.86 29.18 10.70
CA VAL A 736 -0.50 28.96 10.21
C VAL A 736 -0.12 30.01 9.17
N ARG A 737 1.16 30.36 9.10
CA ARG A 737 1.74 31.21 8.07
C ARG A 737 2.80 30.44 7.31
N VAL A 738 2.68 30.39 5.99
CA VAL A 738 3.74 29.90 5.10
C VAL A 738 4.49 31.12 4.54
N GLY A 739 5.80 31.00 4.34
CA GLY A 739 6.61 32.03 3.70
C GLY A 739 8.09 31.69 3.65
N PRO A 740 8.96 32.65 3.31
CA PRO A 740 10.40 32.44 3.28
C PRO A 740 11.00 32.07 4.64
N ALA A 741 11.92 31.11 4.64
CA ALA A 741 12.85 30.84 5.74
C ALA A 741 13.94 31.94 5.71
N SER A 742 13.64 33.06 6.36
CA SER A 742 14.53 34.24 6.43
C SER A 742 15.78 34.02 7.25
#